data_AF-W4GU01-F1
#
_entry.id   AF-W4GU01-F1
#
_cell.length_a   1.000
_cell.length_b   1.000
_cell.length_c   1.000
_cell.angle_alpha   90.00
_cell.angle_beta   90.00
_cell.angle_gamma   90.00
#
_symmetry.space_group_name_H-M   'P 1'
#
loop_
_entity.id
_entity.type
_entity.pdbx_description
1 polymer ?
#
loop_
_entity_poly.entity_id
_entity_poly.type
_entity_poly.pdbx_seq_one_letter_code
_entity_poly.pdbx_strand_id
1 'polypeptide(L)'
;MGGLVVLEMAAPVRPRAQLNRECASDDYDKTVVCTCGRLEIGSVDRVVLILGLQGAVCVVGLMATWLLRRVKPQKASVETSESTFQTVKATRHALGIADSYLDAPDESNVSAYHVDKVSCIMARFLPLAWAGESYTFDVKLWLWHETKQPKTCTSHDVHEFRAHASSVRGKSTVSPHISLLLYLAPVKMTRPAQVIQHAKTAFAVAYTVGAIVSSVSYLEMTQVNLANDLYWAKFNMTGAHAFTATWLNEWIVLGREAPPLLIDKPLVQLDSNQVAVEGAFDQSVAMVPSVANFGAELQYTRLNALDQAIAGLRATSGCDVPWIFTQYCYVDFNQRWELANSASRQARCKASMTANGAVFIESVLRNVDSREFKSCWGDAFTSGIANEVQSTTQGQQWLQDTLSPAFVLSIADEIALWRAHNITTFDTQWQNFKRIGLINSYTISNLYGVSYPFTLQYQNTSFRLAKQATFIMYWGLANDFDAVAPNRSSSSGPSHPPLLLSGRSLVRSSPLYAFANTSLEAVLQLNGTLPPALSQIHQRFRNVIGPFGSIDMHFITCPKAAKHAVAIIFDMLNRVLGTNHDAKRDFYNITDPSSGITPAPKAWTDVNFLPVGGSPFCAEVPFAGQGSIAMGMVSFPSWEAQCKSIITWTLIAPTRRYLVTSVLLSNLTDVARICAQNVQYQAKCTDFVNETVSFVSTYLVDLVLLDLMEAATTAIRNTRVEMIQFGQTSVDDPVELYRYRVLEDPFGGDEFAFFSWMYLIEWTLGLREVVSFQGDVGTMAILTEYTAPLQQQVDGAQTPVNFSIYMRSAVWYITLAMIAVTSLLLLYVFASHGQIEVSNLLELQRVGAIVWVGRPLLFLRGLTAIGLLSTAMLELAFDAYMSTFRVGHPPWYKTVLAANEVTWMVAIVDDLALPLTQGYTPYYATTNSILVWTITASLSYYWPVTHVVSLAQ
;
A
#
# COMPACT_ATOMS: atom_id res chain seq x y z
N MET A 1 4.49 -18.51 34.14
CA MET A 1 5.12 -17.40 33.39
C MET A 1 6.43 -17.84 32.70
N GLY A 2 7.46 -18.33 33.41
CA GLY A 2 8.76 -18.66 32.78
C GLY A 2 8.73 -19.66 31.61
N GLY A 3 7.93 -20.74 31.68
CA GLY A 3 7.86 -21.74 30.60
C GLY A 3 7.23 -21.22 29.30
N LEU A 4 6.29 -20.28 29.38
CA LEU A 4 5.68 -19.65 28.20
C LEU A 4 6.65 -18.69 27.52
N VAL A 5 7.46 -17.97 28.30
CA VAL A 5 8.50 -17.07 27.77
C VAL A 5 9.57 -17.86 27.02
N VAL A 6 10.05 -18.97 27.58
CA VAL A 6 11.03 -19.85 26.89
C VAL A 6 10.44 -20.44 25.61
N LEU A 7 9.17 -20.84 25.64
CA LEU A 7 8.47 -21.41 24.50
C LEU A 7 8.26 -20.39 23.36
N GLU A 8 7.99 -19.12 23.68
CA GLU A 8 7.91 -18.04 22.69
C GLU A 8 9.28 -17.67 22.11
N MET A 9 10.36 -17.71 22.91
CA MET A 9 11.71 -17.47 22.41
C MET A 9 12.24 -18.62 21.54
N ALA A 10 11.93 -19.88 21.89
CA ALA A 10 12.45 -21.06 21.20
C ALA A 10 11.65 -21.43 19.94
N ALA A 11 10.33 -21.19 19.94
CA ALA A 11 9.44 -21.60 18.86
C ALA A 11 8.29 -20.60 18.68
N PRO A 12 8.54 -19.38 18.19
CA PRO A 12 7.51 -18.36 18.01
C PRO A 12 6.46 -18.78 16.96
N VAL A 13 5.21 -18.34 17.14
CA VAL A 13 4.15 -18.54 16.15
C VAL A 13 4.47 -17.72 14.89
N ARG A 14 4.89 -18.39 13.83
CA ARG A 14 5.11 -17.76 12.52
C ARG A 14 3.84 -17.87 11.68
N PRO A 15 3.36 -16.77 11.06
CA PRO A 15 2.24 -16.86 10.14
C PRO A 15 2.63 -17.74 8.96
N ARG A 16 1.79 -18.72 8.63
CA ARG A 16 1.97 -19.58 7.44
C ARG A 16 0.92 -19.21 6.42
N ALA A 17 1.37 -18.79 5.24
CA ALA A 17 0.51 -18.54 4.09
C ALA A 17 0.68 -19.67 3.08
N GLN A 18 -0.42 -20.36 2.75
CA GLN A 18 -0.46 -21.32 1.65
C GLN A 18 -1.37 -20.73 0.57
N LEU A 19 -0.78 -20.35 -0.57
CA LEU A 19 -1.51 -19.89 -1.74
C LEU A 19 -2.01 -21.12 -2.52
N ASN A 20 -3.28 -21.46 -2.36
CA ASN A 20 -3.97 -22.43 -3.20
C ASN A 20 -5.27 -21.77 -3.66
N ARG A 21 -5.49 -21.69 -4.98
CA ARG A 21 -6.61 -20.96 -5.57
C ARG A 21 -7.75 -21.93 -5.84
N GLU A 22 -8.72 -21.97 -4.93
CA GLU A 22 -9.97 -22.71 -5.13
C GLU A 22 -11.10 -21.69 -5.29
N CYS A 23 -11.69 -21.66 -6.50
CA CYS A 23 -12.81 -20.80 -6.84
C CYS A 23 -14.06 -21.66 -6.99
N ALA A 24 -15.12 -21.30 -6.27
CA ALA A 24 -16.44 -21.88 -6.44
C ALA A 24 -17.40 -20.81 -6.98
N SER A 25 -18.18 -21.19 -8.00
CA SER A 25 -19.26 -20.38 -8.55
C SER A 25 -20.53 -20.73 -7.78
N ASP A 26 -20.95 -19.86 -6.86
CA ASP A 26 -22.18 -20.07 -6.07
C ASP A 26 -23.43 -19.50 -6.78
N ASP A 27 -23.26 -18.73 -7.87
CA ASP A 27 -24.33 -18.41 -8.82
C ASP A 27 -23.75 -17.83 -10.13
N TYR A 28 -24.24 -18.30 -11.28
CA TYR A 28 -23.61 -18.14 -12.60
C TYR A 28 -23.46 -16.68 -13.07
N ASP A 29 -24.21 -15.74 -12.47
CA ASP A 29 -24.30 -14.36 -12.97
C ASP A 29 -23.85 -13.26 -11.99
N LYS A 30 -23.49 -13.55 -10.72
CA LYS A 30 -23.28 -12.44 -9.75
C LYS A 30 -22.07 -12.51 -8.82
N THR A 31 -21.49 -13.66 -8.51
CA THR A 31 -20.31 -13.71 -7.64
C THR A 31 -19.51 -15.00 -7.81
N VAL A 32 -18.23 -14.86 -8.16
CA VAL A 32 -17.23 -15.94 -8.01
C VAL A 32 -16.52 -15.72 -6.68
N VAL A 33 -16.65 -16.66 -5.75
CA VAL A 33 -15.91 -16.61 -4.48
C VAL A 33 -14.64 -17.43 -4.68
N CYS A 34 -13.52 -16.72 -4.86
CA CYS A 34 -12.20 -17.33 -4.91
C CYS A 34 -11.53 -17.22 -3.55
N THR A 35 -11.22 -18.37 -2.95
CA THR A 35 -10.25 -18.42 -1.85
C THR A 35 -8.86 -18.53 -2.47
N CYS A 36 -8.12 -17.42 -2.47
CA CYS A 36 -6.78 -17.36 -3.09
C CYS A 36 -5.64 -17.80 -2.14
N GLY A 37 -5.95 -18.12 -0.89
CA GLY A 37 -4.96 -18.64 0.03
C GLY A 37 -5.52 -18.83 1.43
N ARG A 38 -4.88 -19.74 2.17
CA ARG A 38 -5.14 -19.97 3.59
C ARG A 38 -3.99 -19.32 4.38
N LEU A 39 -4.30 -18.22 5.05
CA LEU A 39 -3.39 -17.56 5.99
C LEU A 39 -3.69 -18.08 7.40
N GLU A 40 -2.84 -18.97 7.89
CA GLU A 40 -2.93 -19.47 9.26
C GLU A 40 -2.13 -18.55 10.19
N ILE A 41 -2.85 -17.62 10.83
CA ILE A 41 -2.32 -16.79 11.92
C ILE A 41 -2.62 -17.50 13.23
N GLY A 42 -1.82 -18.51 13.55
CA GLY A 42 -1.99 -19.32 14.76
C GLY A 42 -1.92 -20.81 14.48
N SER A 43 -1.75 -21.60 15.55
CA SER A 43 -1.74 -23.06 15.47
C SER A 43 -2.60 -23.61 16.59
N VAL A 44 -3.57 -24.45 16.24
CA VAL A 44 -4.40 -25.17 17.25
C VAL A 44 -3.50 -26.07 18.08
N ASP A 45 -2.50 -26.71 17.47
CA ASP A 45 -1.51 -27.52 18.19
C ASP A 45 -0.73 -26.70 19.22
N ARG A 46 -0.44 -25.43 18.89
CA ARG A 46 0.20 -24.50 19.84
C ARG A 46 -0.73 -24.14 21.00
N VAL A 47 -2.02 -23.93 20.76
CA VAL A 47 -3.01 -23.73 21.82
C VAL A 47 -3.09 -24.96 22.70
N VAL A 48 -3.14 -26.17 22.12
CA VAL A 48 -3.14 -27.44 22.86
C VAL A 48 -1.84 -27.60 23.67
N LEU A 49 -0.69 -27.24 23.10
CA LEU A 49 0.59 -27.26 23.80
C LEU A 49 0.61 -26.28 24.98
N ILE A 50 0.12 -25.05 24.80
CA ILE A 50 0.02 -24.04 25.86
C ILE A 50 -0.92 -24.50 26.97
N LEU A 51 -2.09 -25.04 26.62
CA LEU A 51 -3.05 -25.61 27.56
C LEU A 51 -2.44 -26.82 28.29
N GLY A 52 -1.72 -27.69 27.57
CA GLY A 52 -1.00 -28.82 28.15
C GLY A 52 0.11 -28.39 29.10
N LEU A 53 0.85 -27.33 28.78
CA LEU A 53 1.93 -26.78 29.60
C LEU A 53 1.37 -26.07 30.85
N GLN A 54 0.27 -25.35 30.70
CA GLN A 54 -0.48 -24.79 31.84
C GLN A 54 -1.05 -25.89 32.73
N GLY A 55 -1.65 -26.93 32.13
CA GLY A 55 -2.13 -28.12 32.84
C GLY A 55 -1.00 -28.82 33.61
N ALA A 56 0.15 -29.02 32.99
CA ALA A 56 1.33 -29.62 33.61
C ALA A 56 1.84 -28.76 34.78
N VAL A 57 1.87 -27.43 34.65
CA VAL A 57 2.23 -26.52 35.75
C VAL A 57 1.23 -26.62 36.91
N CYS A 58 -0.07 -26.71 36.62
CA CYS A 58 -1.09 -26.94 37.64
C CYS A 58 -0.87 -28.28 38.36
N VAL A 59 -0.58 -29.36 37.63
CA VAL A 59 -0.29 -30.68 38.21
C VAL A 59 0.99 -30.65 39.05
N VAL A 60 2.06 -30.01 38.58
CA VAL A 60 3.31 -29.85 39.34
C VAL A 60 3.08 -28.99 40.59
N GLY A 61 2.26 -27.94 40.52
CA GLY A 61 1.86 -27.14 41.67
C GLY A 61 1.03 -27.93 42.70
N LEU A 62 0.11 -28.78 42.22
CA LEU A 62 -0.66 -29.70 43.05
C LEU A 62 0.23 -30.78 43.70
N MET A 63 1.19 -31.32 42.96
CA MET A 63 2.18 -32.27 43.49
C MET A 63 3.14 -31.62 44.49
N ALA A 64 3.60 -30.40 44.22
CA ALA A 64 4.46 -29.64 45.12
C ALA A 64 3.72 -29.29 46.42
N THR A 65 2.45 -28.88 46.35
CA THR A 65 1.62 -28.65 47.54
C THR A 65 1.29 -29.94 48.29
N TRP A 66 1.07 -31.05 47.60
CA TRP A 66 0.91 -32.38 48.21
C TRP A 66 2.18 -32.85 48.92
N LEU A 67 3.35 -32.68 48.30
CA LEU A 67 4.67 -32.98 48.90
C LEU A 67 4.98 -32.06 50.08
N LEU A 68 4.72 -30.75 49.97
CA LEU A 68 4.89 -29.79 51.06
C LEU A 68 3.96 -30.08 52.25
N ARG A 69 2.74 -30.59 51.99
CA ARG A 69 1.82 -31.07 53.03
C ARG A 69 2.31 -32.36 53.69
N ARG A 70 3.06 -33.23 52.99
CA ARG A 70 3.66 -34.45 53.56
C ARG A 70 4.95 -34.20 54.34
N VAL A 71 5.69 -33.15 54.00
CA VAL A 71 6.97 -32.80 54.67
C VAL A 71 6.75 -31.95 55.93
N LYS A 72 5.58 -31.30 56.10
CA LYS A 72 5.21 -30.69 57.38
C LYS A 72 4.61 -31.75 58.31
N PRO A 73 5.20 -32.02 59.50
CA PRO A 73 4.56 -32.88 60.48
C PRO A 73 3.25 -32.24 60.94
N GLN A 74 2.18 -33.02 60.84
CA GLN A 74 0.84 -32.69 61.27
C GLN A 74 0.86 -32.46 62.79
N LYS A 75 0.94 -31.20 63.23
CA LYS A 75 0.66 -30.86 64.62
C LYS A 75 -0.79 -31.21 64.88
N ALA A 76 -1.01 -32.23 65.70
CA ALA A 76 -2.30 -32.57 66.28
C ALA A 76 -2.85 -31.34 67.01
N SER A 77 -3.87 -30.72 66.45
CA SER A 77 -4.73 -29.78 67.17
C SER A 77 -5.95 -30.55 67.66
N VAL A 78 -5.82 -31.03 68.89
CA VAL A 78 -6.83 -31.06 69.96
C VAL A 78 -8.28 -30.87 69.49
N GLU A 79 -9.05 -31.95 69.59
CA GLU A 79 -10.50 -31.90 69.73
C GLU A 79 -10.84 -31.00 70.92
N THR A 80 -11.40 -29.82 70.63
CA THR A 80 -12.12 -29.03 71.63
C THR A 80 -13.54 -28.92 71.14
N SER A 81 -14.43 -29.54 71.90
CA SER A 81 -15.89 -29.40 71.81
C SER A 81 -16.27 -27.92 71.97
N GLU A 82 -16.54 -27.23 70.86
CA GLU A 82 -17.33 -25.99 70.85
C GLU A 82 -18.46 -26.11 69.84
N SER A 83 -19.60 -26.58 70.36
CA SER A 83 -20.92 -26.38 69.80
C SER A 83 -21.29 -24.90 69.80
N THR A 84 -20.86 -24.10 68.82
CA THR A 84 -21.48 -22.78 68.55
C THR A 84 -21.27 -22.32 67.11
N PHE A 85 -22.36 -22.29 66.34
CA PHE A 85 -22.60 -21.47 65.14
C PHE A 85 -21.59 -21.59 63.98
N GLN A 86 -21.51 -22.78 63.37
CA GLN A 86 -21.04 -22.93 62.00
C GLN A 86 -22.09 -22.29 61.07
N THR A 87 -21.97 -20.98 60.81
CA THR A 87 -22.69 -20.34 59.71
C THR A 87 -22.13 -20.90 58.41
N VAL A 88 -22.73 -22.00 57.95
CA VAL A 88 -22.68 -22.38 56.55
C VAL A 88 -23.18 -21.16 55.79
N LYS A 89 -22.28 -20.39 55.18
CA LYS A 89 -22.62 -19.28 54.29
C LYS A 89 -23.43 -19.87 53.14
N ALA A 90 -24.76 -19.93 53.27
CA ALA A 90 -25.61 -20.26 52.16
C ALA A 90 -25.36 -19.20 51.07
N THR A 91 -25.05 -19.62 49.86
CA THR A 91 -24.99 -18.71 48.72
C THR A 91 -26.40 -18.25 48.39
N ARG A 92 -26.59 -16.95 48.19
CA ARG A 92 -27.92 -16.37 47.97
C ARG A 92 -28.28 -16.49 46.50
N HIS A 93 -29.17 -17.41 46.16
CA HIS A 93 -29.53 -17.74 44.77
C HIS A 93 -30.63 -16.83 44.20
N ALA A 94 -31.43 -16.18 45.05
CA ALA A 94 -32.48 -15.26 44.65
C ALA A 94 -32.15 -13.82 45.10
N LEU A 95 -32.82 -12.82 44.51
CA LEU A 95 -32.78 -11.45 45.01
C LEU A 95 -33.21 -11.43 46.48
N GLY A 96 -32.59 -10.57 47.28
CA GLY A 96 -32.76 -10.69 48.73
C GLY A 96 -34.18 -10.50 49.27
N ILE A 97 -35.06 -9.88 48.48
CA ILE A 97 -36.49 -9.77 48.79
C ILE A 97 -37.28 -11.00 48.36
N ALA A 98 -36.82 -11.74 47.36
CA ALA A 98 -37.48 -12.96 46.89
C ALA A 98 -37.37 -14.09 47.93
N ASP A 99 -36.31 -14.13 48.73
CA ASP A 99 -36.20 -15.07 49.85
C ASP A 99 -37.39 -14.98 50.82
N SER A 100 -37.90 -13.77 51.08
CA SER A 100 -39.07 -13.59 51.96
C SER A 100 -40.41 -14.03 51.35
N TYR A 101 -40.49 -14.14 50.02
CA TYR A 101 -41.69 -14.59 49.31
C TYR A 101 -41.66 -16.07 48.96
N LEU A 102 -40.46 -16.65 48.88
CA LEU A 102 -40.24 -18.07 48.54
C LEU A 102 -40.09 -18.96 49.78
N ASP A 103 -40.07 -18.37 50.99
CA ASP A 103 -40.01 -19.11 52.26
C ASP A 103 -41.31 -19.90 52.50
N ALA A 104 -41.27 -21.21 52.27
CA ALA A 104 -42.35 -22.13 52.62
C ALA A 104 -42.06 -22.76 54.00
N PRO A 105 -43.00 -22.70 54.96
CA PRO A 105 -42.78 -23.28 56.28
C PRO A 105 -42.94 -24.80 56.22
N ASP A 106 -41.82 -25.53 56.20
CA ASP A 106 -41.80 -26.97 56.48
C ASP A 106 -41.36 -27.24 57.93
N GLU A 107 -41.85 -28.34 58.53
CA GLU A 107 -41.64 -28.68 59.95
C GLU A 107 -40.18 -29.05 60.32
N SER A 108 -39.26 -29.03 59.36
CA SER A 108 -37.83 -29.20 59.61
C SER A 108 -37.13 -27.83 59.70
N ASN A 109 -36.16 -27.68 60.60
CA ASN A 109 -35.47 -26.41 60.92
C ASN A 109 -34.61 -25.81 59.76
N VAL A 110 -34.91 -26.11 58.49
CA VAL A 110 -34.25 -25.55 57.31
C VAL A 110 -35.35 -25.15 56.33
N SER A 111 -35.53 -23.85 56.10
CA SER A 111 -36.41 -23.41 55.01
C SER A 111 -35.72 -23.61 53.68
N ALA A 112 -36.39 -24.31 52.77
CA ALA A 112 -35.95 -24.53 51.41
C ALA A 112 -37.13 -24.29 50.47
N TYR A 113 -36.84 -23.79 49.27
CA TYR A 113 -37.83 -23.64 48.22
C TYR A 113 -37.53 -24.58 47.07
N HIS A 114 -38.59 -25.10 46.47
CA HIS A 114 -38.57 -26.14 45.48
C HIS A 114 -38.95 -25.57 44.11
N VAL A 115 -38.11 -25.78 43.10
CA VAL A 115 -38.32 -25.26 41.73
C VAL A 115 -38.21 -26.41 40.74
N ASP A 116 -39.20 -26.58 39.87
CA ASP A 116 -39.14 -27.59 38.82
C ASP A 116 -38.06 -27.27 37.76
N LYS A 117 -37.66 -28.25 36.94
CA LYS A 117 -36.60 -28.08 35.93
C LYS A 117 -36.89 -26.97 34.91
N VAL A 118 -38.15 -26.79 34.48
CA VAL A 118 -38.52 -25.76 33.49
C VAL A 118 -38.43 -24.38 34.13
N SER A 119 -38.97 -24.24 35.34
CA SER A 119 -38.85 -23.00 36.13
C SER A 119 -37.41 -22.69 36.51
N CYS A 120 -36.55 -23.70 36.74
CA CYS A 120 -35.12 -23.52 36.94
C CYS A 120 -34.48 -22.89 35.70
N ILE A 121 -34.71 -23.44 34.51
CA ILE A 121 -34.18 -22.89 33.26
C ILE A 121 -34.71 -21.47 33.00
N MET A 122 -36.01 -21.23 33.22
CA MET A 122 -36.61 -19.89 33.11
C MET A 122 -36.02 -18.89 34.11
N ALA A 123 -35.73 -19.35 35.33
CA ALA A 123 -35.01 -18.61 36.35
C ALA A 123 -33.49 -18.65 36.15
N ARG A 124 -32.98 -19.14 35.01
CA ARG A 124 -31.56 -19.20 34.63
C ARG A 124 -30.66 -20.03 35.55
N PHE A 125 -31.23 -21.04 36.19
CA PHE A 125 -30.53 -22.14 36.84
C PHE A 125 -30.46 -23.32 35.87
N LEU A 126 -29.26 -23.79 35.54
CA LEU A 126 -29.05 -24.95 34.68
C LEU A 126 -28.69 -26.17 35.54
N PRO A 127 -29.62 -27.09 35.78
CA PRO A 127 -29.33 -28.32 36.50
C PRO A 127 -28.57 -29.31 35.61
N LEU A 128 -27.48 -29.86 36.14
CA LEU A 128 -26.60 -30.80 35.45
C LEU A 128 -26.24 -31.93 36.42
N ALA A 129 -26.47 -33.18 36.02
CA ALA A 129 -26.03 -34.34 36.80
C ALA A 129 -24.72 -34.87 36.23
N TRP A 130 -23.67 -34.93 37.05
CA TRP A 130 -22.38 -35.48 36.63
C TRP A 130 -21.81 -36.40 37.72
N ALA A 131 -21.45 -37.62 37.34
CA ALA A 131 -20.83 -38.64 38.20
C ALA A 131 -21.66 -39.00 39.45
N GLY A 132 -22.99 -38.98 39.34
CA GLY A 132 -23.91 -39.33 40.44
C GLY A 132 -24.26 -38.17 41.38
N GLU A 133 -23.63 -37.01 41.21
CA GLU A 133 -23.93 -35.79 41.96
C GLU A 133 -24.68 -34.78 41.08
N SER A 134 -25.63 -34.06 41.71
CA SER A 134 -26.41 -33.03 41.02
C SER A 134 -25.77 -31.65 41.24
N TYR A 135 -25.42 -30.98 40.15
CA TYR A 135 -24.91 -29.62 40.16
C TYR A 135 -25.95 -28.67 39.59
N THR A 136 -25.93 -27.43 40.05
CA THR A 136 -26.71 -26.35 39.45
C THR A 136 -25.78 -25.20 39.09
N PHE A 137 -25.78 -24.84 37.82
CA PHE A 137 -25.08 -23.66 37.34
C PHE A 137 -26.02 -22.46 37.37
N ASP A 138 -25.71 -21.48 38.21
CA ASP A 138 -26.43 -20.21 38.24
C ASP A 138 -25.85 -19.30 37.16
N VAL A 139 -26.60 -19.10 36.07
CA VAL A 139 -26.15 -18.27 34.94
C VAL A 139 -26.17 -16.78 35.31
N LYS A 140 -26.92 -16.36 36.33
CA LYS A 140 -26.96 -14.96 36.79
C LYS A 140 -25.75 -14.61 37.64
N LEU A 141 -25.39 -15.50 38.55
CA LEU A 141 -24.24 -15.32 39.45
C LEU A 141 -22.93 -15.89 38.87
N TRP A 142 -23.01 -16.64 37.77
CA TRP A 142 -21.89 -17.27 37.08
C TRP A 142 -21.08 -18.19 38.01
N LEU A 143 -21.77 -19.06 38.76
CA LEU A 143 -21.18 -19.95 39.77
C LEU A 143 -21.75 -21.39 39.68
N TRP A 144 -20.89 -22.36 40.04
CA TRP A 144 -21.30 -23.75 40.23
C TRP A 144 -21.69 -24.01 41.68
N HIS A 145 -22.78 -24.75 41.85
CA HIS A 145 -23.23 -25.20 43.16
C HIS A 145 -23.49 -26.70 43.17
N GLU A 146 -23.12 -27.33 44.28
CA GLU A 146 -23.49 -28.72 44.58
C GLU A 146 -24.90 -28.73 45.19
N THR A 147 -25.84 -29.31 44.46
CA THR A 147 -27.24 -29.39 44.87
C THR A 147 -27.48 -30.76 45.50
N LYS A 148 -27.42 -30.82 46.83
CA LYS A 148 -27.71 -32.06 47.57
C LYS A 148 -29.21 -32.34 47.48
N GLN A 149 -29.59 -33.34 46.68
CA GLN A 149 -30.96 -33.83 46.67
C GLN A 149 -31.26 -34.54 48.02
N PRO A 150 -32.39 -34.25 48.68
CA PRO A 150 -32.82 -35.03 49.84
C PRO A 150 -33.23 -36.43 49.39
N LYS A 151 -32.82 -37.46 50.14
CA LYS A 151 -33.10 -38.88 49.85
C LYS A 151 -34.59 -39.28 49.94
N THR A 152 -35.51 -38.33 50.16
CA THR A 152 -36.89 -38.61 50.60
C THR A 152 -38.00 -38.05 49.71
N CYS A 153 -37.72 -37.53 48.51
CA CYS A 153 -38.76 -37.09 47.58
C CYS A 153 -38.79 -37.96 46.32
N THR A 154 -39.92 -38.64 46.09
CA THR A 154 -40.18 -39.57 44.97
C THR A 154 -40.56 -38.88 43.65
N SER A 155 -40.35 -37.56 43.52
CA SER A 155 -40.54 -36.82 42.27
C SER A 155 -39.17 -36.38 41.73
N HIS A 156 -38.74 -36.99 40.62
CA HIS A 156 -37.45 -36.75 39.97
C HIS A 156 -37.33 -35.38 39.25
N ASP A 157 -38.27 -34.46 39.44
CA ASP A 157 -38.42 -33.25 38.61
C ASP A 157 -38.27 -31.90 39.34
N VAL A 158 -37.87 -31.90 40.61
CA VAL A 158 -37.84 -30.70 41.44
C VAL A 158 -36.47 -30.51 42.11
N HIS A 159 -35.88 -29.32 41.97
CA HIS A 159 -34.62 -28.92 42.59
C HIS A 159 -34.88 -28.13 43.89
N GLU A 160 -34.14 -28.46 44.94
CA GLU A 160 -34.23 -27.79 46.24
C GLU A 160 -33.13 -26.73 46.37
N PHE A 161 -33.52 -25.50 46.69
CA PHE A 161 -32.61 -24.42 47.07
C PHE A 161 -32.89 -24.04 48.52
N ARG A 162 -31.84 -23.91 49.33
CA ARG A 162 -32.00 -23.42 50.71
C ARG A 162 -32.37 -21.95 50.70
N ALA A 163 -33.46 -21.61 51.37
CA ALA A 163 -33.82 -20.23 51.61
C ALA A 163 -32.88 -19.63 52.67
N HIS A 164 -32.55 -18.35 52.50
CA HIS A 164 -31.83 -17.58 53.52
C HIS A 164 -32.82 -17.13 54.60
N ALA A 165 -33.30 -18.06 55.44
CA ALA A 165 -34.09 -17.67 56.60
C ALA A 165 -33.21 -16.92 57.60
N SER A 166 -33.48 -15.64 57.81
CA SER A 166 -33.05 -14.98 59.04
C SER A 166 -33.79 -15.65 60.20
N SER A 167 -33.10 -16.49 60.97
CA SER A 167 -33.61 -16.98 62.24
C SER A 167 -33.80 -15.79 63.19
N VAL A 168 -35.01 -15.22 63.17
CA VAL A 168 -35.56 -14.46 64.29
C VAL A 168 -36.76 -15.24 64.79
N ARG A 169 -36.51 -16.46 65.26
CA ARG A 169 -37.48 -17.20 66.06
C ARG A 169 -37.21 -16.90 67.53
N GLY A 170 -37.57 -15.68 67.93
CA GLY A 170 -37.75 -15.37 69.35
C GLY A 170 -38.94 -16.17 69.87
N LYS A 171 -38.70 -17.10 70.80
CA LYS A 171 -39.78 -17.59 71.66
C LYS A 171 -40.24 -16.42 72.53
N SER A 172 -41.34 -15.78 72.17
CA SER A 172 -42.22 -15.15 73.16
C SER A 172 -43.55 -14.76 72.54
N THR A 173 -44.60 -15.27 73.15
CA THR A 173 -46.00 -14.88 72.97
C THR A 173 -46.21 -13.42 73.41
N VAL A 174 -46.09 -12.43 72.50
CA VAL A 174 -46.66 -11.07 72.71
C VAL A 174 -47.07 -10.42 71.38
N SER A 175 -48.26 -9.79 71.43
CA SER A 175 -49.02 -8.98 70.46
C SER A 175 -48.24 -8.10 69.44
N PRO A 176 -48.79 -7.83 68.23
CA PRO A 176 -48.03 -7.41 67.04
C PRO A 176 -47.84 -5.90 66.87
N HIS A 177 -47.61 -5.13 67.94
CA HIS A 177 -47.50 -3.66 67.84
C HIS A 177 -46.16 -3.04 68.29
N ILE A 178 -45.16 -3.82 68.71
CA ILE A 178 -43.87 -3.27 69.20
C ILE A 178 -42.66 -3.93 68.49
N SER A 179 -42.83 -4.37 67.25
CA SER A 179 -41.73 -5.00 66.48
C SER A 179 -40.93 -4.01 65.62
N LEU A 180 -41.45 -2.78 65.42
CA LEU A 180 -40.84 -1.79 64.53
C LEU A 180 -39.77 -0.91 65.21
N LEU A 181 -39.79 -0.80 66.55
CA LEU A 181 -38.91 0.14 67.28
C LEU A 181 -37.58 -0.46 67.78
N LEU A 182 -37.40 -1.78 67.75
CA LEU A 182 -36.17 -2.44 68.21
C LEU A 182 -35.12 -2.71 67.12
N TYR A 183 -35.46 -2.49 65.84
CA TYR A 183 -34.54 -2.65 64.71
C TYR A 183 -33.74 -1.38 64.34
N LEU A 184 -33.87 -0.30 65.11
CA LEU A 184 -33.15 0.96 64.94
C LEU A 184 -32.23 1.26 66.13
N ALA A 185 -31.58 0.25 66.72
CA ALA A 185 -30.49 0.48 67.66
C ALA A 185 -29.17 0.65 66.88
N PRO A 186 -28.63 1.88 66.72
CA PRO A 186 -27.33 2.06 66.09
C PRO A 186 -26.26 1.41 66.97
N VAL A 187 -25.49 0.46 66.40
CA VAL A 187 -24.27 -0.03 67.03
C VAL A 187 -23.35 1.18 67.23
N LYS A 188 -23.16 1.62 68.48
CA LYS A 188 -22.26 2.74 68.80
C LYS A 188 -20.82 2.32 68.51
N MET A 189 -20.32 2.60 67.30
CA MET A 189 -18.90 2.50 66.97
C MET A 189 -18.10 3.48 67.85
N THR A 190 -16.94 3.05 68.33
CA THR A 190 -16.01 3.91 69.09
C THR A 190 -15.48 5.03 68.18
N ARG A 191 -15.21 6.24 68.74
CA ARG A 191 -14.66 7.40 68.00
C ARG A 191 -13.49 7.06 67.05
N PRO A 192 -12.48 6.25 67.41
CA PRO A 192 -11.42 5.85 66.48
C PRO A 192 -11.91 4.96 65.32
N ALA A 193 -12.88 4.07 65.57
CA ALA A 193 -13.45 3.22 64.52
C ALA A 193 -14.29 4.04 63.52
N GLN A 194 -14.97 5.10 63.97
CA GLN A 194 -15.69 6.03 63.10
C GLN A 194 -14.73 6.83 62.21
N VAL A 195 -13.63 7.36 62.76
CA VAL A 195 -12.61 8.08 61.98
C VAL A 195 -11.97 7.18 60.92
N ILE A 196 -11.66 5.92 61.27
CA ILE A 196 -11.13 4.93 60.32
C ILE A 196 -12.15 4.62 59.21
N GLN A 197 -13.44 4.48 59.56
CA GLN A 197 -14.49 4.23 58.57
C GLN A 197 -14.68 5.43 57.62
N HIS A 198 -14.64 6.65 58.14
CA HIS A 198 -14.69 7.89 57.34
C HIS A 198 -13.46 8.05 56.44
N ALA A 199 -12.26 7.71 56.92
CA ALA A 199 -11.04 7.72 56.12
C ALA A 199 -11.08 6.67 54.99
N LYS A 200 -11.57 5.45 55.29
CA LYS A 200 -11.75 4.38 54.30
C LYS A 200 -12.79 4.75 53.23
N THR A 201 -13.92 5.32 53.63
CA THR A 201 -14.95 5.79 52.69
C THR A 201 -14.44 6.95 51.83
N ALA A 202 -13.73 7.92 52.42
CA ALA A 202 -13.10 9.00 51.66
C ALA A 202 -12.09 8.50 50.63
N PHE A 203 -11.24 7.54 51.00
CA PHE A 203 -10.30 6.90 50.08
C PHE A 203 -11.01 6.18 48.93
N ALA A 204 -12.06 5.40 49.22
CA ALA A 204 -12.80 4.70 48.19
C ALA A 204 -13.56 5.65 47.26
N VAL A 205 -14.17 6.73 47.78
CA VAL A 205 -14.78 7.79 46.96
C VAL A 205 -13.72 8.45 46.08
N ALA A 206 -12.54 8.77 46.61
CA ALA A 206 -11.44 9.33 45.83
C ALA A 206 -10.96 8.38 44.73
N TYR A 207 -10.86 7.07 45.01
CA TYR A 207 -10.56 6.04 44.02
C TYR A 207 -11.63 5.97 42.93
N THR A 208 -12.91 5.95 43.28
CA THR A 208 -14.01 5.88 42.32
C THR A 208 -14.04 7.12 41.42
N VAL A 209 -13.84 8.31 41.98
CA VAL A 209 -13.71 9.56 41.20
C VAL A 209 -12.48 9.51 40.30
N GLY A 210 -11.33 9.07 40.82
CA GLY A 210 -10.10 8.89 40.04
C GLY A 210 -10.26 7.90 38.88
N ALA A 211 -10.99 6.80 39.08
CA ALA A 211 -11.30 5.83 38.04
C ALA A 211 -12.15 6.44 36.92
N ILE A 212 -13.16 7.26 37.25
CA ILE A 212 -13.94 7.99 36.24
C ILE A 212 -13.12 9.04 35.52
N VAL A 213 -12.32 9.83 36.24
CA VAL A 213 -11.40 10.80 35.62
C VAL A 213 -10.46 10.10 34.65
N SER A 214 -9.88 8.95 35.04
CA SER A 214 -9.02 8.17 34.15
C SER A 214 -9.75 7.67 32.90
N SER A 215 -10.99 7.19 33.06
CA SER A 215 -11.82 6.72 31.95
C SER A 215 -12.18 7.85 30.96
N VAL A 216 -12.41 9.06 31.47
CA VAL A 216 -12.63 10.27 30.64
C VAL A 216 -11.34 10.71 29.96
N SER A 217 -10.20 10.73 30.66
CA SER A 217 -8.89 11.02 30.05
C SER A 217 -8.54 10.03 28.94
N TYR A 218 -8.97 8.77 29.06
CA TYR A 218 -8.79 7.78 28.00
C TYR A 218 -9.61 8.12 26.75
N LEU A 219 -10.82 8.67 26.89
CA LEU A 219 -11.60 9.15 25.74
C LEU A 219 -10.84 10.20 24.93
N GLU A 220 -10.18 11.16 25.58
CA GLU A 220 -9.35 12.17 24.90
C GLU A 220 -8.18 11.52 24.17
N MET A 221 -7.55 10.50 24.77
CA MET A 221 -6.48 9.74 24.12
C MET A 221 -6.98 8.96 22.88
N THR A 222 -8.16 8.34 22.95
CA THR A 222 -8.75 7.62 21.82
C THR A 222 -9.14 8.55 20.67
N GLN A 223 -9.47 9.82 20.93
CA GLN A 223 -9.81 10.77 19.88
C GLN A 223 -8.69 11.00 18.87
N VAL A 224 -7.44 11.01 19.32
CA VAL A 224 -6.27 11.28 18.45
C VAL A 224 -5.77 10.00 17.79
N ASN A 225 -5.74 8.89 18.55
CA ASN A 225 -5.09 7.67 18.11
C ASN A 225 -6.04 6.67 17.41
N LEU A 226 -7.35 6.70 17.71
CA LEU A 226 -8.40 6.00 16.95
C LEU A 226 -9.16 6.97 16.05
N ALA A 227 -8.45 7.89 15.39
CA ALA A 227 -9.03 8.76 14.38
C ALA A 227 -9.26 8.04 13.04
N ASN A 228 -8.53 6.95 12.78
CA ASN A 228 -8.58 6.14 11.58
C ASN A 228 -8.31 4.66 11.91
N ASP A 229 -8.62 3.77 10.98
CA ASP A 229 -8.49 2.31 11.14
C ASP A 229 -7.03 1.82 11.07
N LEU A 230 -6.10 2.72 10.74
CA LEU A 230 -4.65 2.46 10.77
C LEU A 230 -4.07 2.51 12.18
N TYR A 231 -4.81 3.10 13.15
CA TYR A 231 -4.31 3.43 14.49
C TYR A 231 -3.13 4.42 14.46
N TRP A 232 -2.96 5.13 13.34
CA TRP A 232 -1.89 6.10 13.14
C TRP A 232 -2.38 7.49 13.54
N ALA A 233 -1.92 7.94 14.72
CA ALA A 233 -2.19 9.26 15.24
C ALA A 233 -1.82 10.36 14.23
N LYS A 234 -2.73 11.33 14.02
CA LYS A 234 -2.54 12.47 13.10
C LYS A 234 -2.29 12.11 11.62
N PHE A 235 -2.43 10.84 11.22
CA PHE A 235 -2.38 10.50 9.79
C PHE A 235 -3.53 11.20 9.05
N ASN A 236 -3.16 11.95 8.02
CA ASN A 236 -4.09 12.63 7.14
C ASN A 236 -3.70 12.37 5.67
N MET A 237 -4.70 12.50 4.80
CA MET A 237 -4.51 12.25 3.38
C MET A 237 -3.68 13.36 2.71
N THR A 238 -3.93 14.62 3.07
CA THR A 238 -3.25 15.76 2.45
C THR A 238 -1.82 16.00 2.95
N GLY A 239 -1.46 15.45 4.11
CA GLY A 239 -0.14 15.58 4.70
C GLY A 239 0.67 14.29 4.61
N ALA A 240 0.40 13.34 5.51
CA ALA A 240 1.15 12.10 5.64
C ALA A 240 1.12 11.23 4.38
N HIS A 241 -0.06 11.04 3.77
CA HIS A 241 -0.17 10.30 2.52
C HIS A 241 0.46 11.06 1.35
N ALA A 242 0.16 12.35 1.17
CA ALA A 242 0.77 13.15 0.09
C ALA A 242 2.30 13.14 0.14
N PHE A 243 2.88 13.27 1.33
CA PHE A 243 4.31 13.13 1.58
C PHE A 243 4.82 11.73 1.18
N THR A 244 4.20 10.69 1.73
CA THR A 244 4.62 9.29 1.51
C THR A 244 4.50 8.91 0.03
N ALA A 245 3.43 9.31 -0.64
CA ALA A 245 3.20 9.04 -2.04
C ALA A 245 4.19 9.77 -2.95
N THR A 246 4.51 11.04 -2.65
CA THR A 246 5.52 11.81 -3.39
C THR A 246 6.89 11.14 -3.28
N TRP A 247 7.29 10.75 -2.06
CA TRP A 247 8.55 10.04 -1.83
C TRP A 247 8.60 8.67 -2.51
N LEU A 248 7.52 7.87 -2.41
CA LEU A 248 7.45 6.54 -3.04
C LEU A 248 7.49 6.63 -4.57
N ASN A 249 6.81 7.61 -5.18
CA ASN A 249 6.86 7.80 -6.64
C ASN A 249 8.29 8.11 -7.11
N GLU A 250 9.02 8.98 -6.42
CA GLU A 250 10.44 9.24 -6.72
C GLU A 250 11.29 7.98 -6.54
N TRP A 251 11.07 7.23 -5.45
CA TRP A 251 11.80 6.01 -5.14
C TRP A 251 11.63 4.92 -6.21
N ILE A 252 10.39 4.73 -6.68
CA ILE A 252 10.03 3.75 -7.71
C ILE A 252 10.67 4.10 -9.06
N VAL A 253 10.60 5.37 -9.47
CA VAL A 253 11.07 5.83 -10.78
C VAL A 253 12.60 5.76 -10.89
N LEU A 254 13.30 6.11 -9.81
CA LEU A 254 14.76 5.94 -9.72
C LEU A 254 15.20 4.47 -9.66
N GLY A 255 14.27 3.52 -9.60
CA GLY A 255 14.58 2.08 -9.62
C GLY A 255 15.48 1.68 -8.46
N ARG A 256 15.30 2.32 -7.29
CA ARG A 256 16.13 2.06 -6.11
C ARG A 256 15.94 0.62 -5.68
N GLU A 257 16.99 -0.17 -5.78
CA GLU A 257 17.01 -1.52 -5.23
C GLU A 257 17.43 -1.42 -3.76
N ALA A 258 16.76 -2.18 -2.92
CA ALA A 258 17.15 -2.34 -1.54
C ALA A 258 18.58 -2.89 -1.41
N PRO A 259 19.44 -2.37 -0.49
CA PRO A 259 20.80 -2.87 -0.32
C PRO A 259 20.80 -4.38 -0.06
N PRO A 260 21.59 -5.18 -0.82
CA PRO A 260 21.55 -6.65 -0.75
C PRO A 260 22.13 -7.27 0.55
N LEU A 261 22.50 -6.45 1.55
CA LEU A 261 23.20 -6.88 2.77
C LEU A 261 22.32 -7.22 3.98
N LEU A 262 20.99 -7.25 3.84
CA LEU A 262 20.08 -7.82 4.84
C LEU A 262 19.04 -8.70 4.14
N ILE A 263 19.32 -10.01 4.11
CA ILE A 263 18.47 -11.05 3.52
C ILE A 263 17.11 -11.20 4.25
N ASP A 264 16.92 -10.52 5.38
CA ASP A 264 15.64 -10.43 6.10
C ASP A 264 15.10 -8.99 6.07
N LYS A 265 14.54 -8.60 4.92
CA LYS A 265 13.85 -7.33 4.63
C LYS A 265 14.74 -6.07 4.64
N PRO A 266 14.79 -5.30 3.54
CA PRO A 266 15.39 -3.98 3.54
C PRO A 266 14.46 -3.00 4.26
N LEU A 267 14.66 -2.89 5.57
CA LEU A 267 13.87 -2.04 6.44
C LEU A 267 14.33 -0.59 6.24
N VAL A 268 13.58 0.20 5.47
CA VAL A 268 13.75 1.65 5.46
C VAL A 268 13.00 2.22 6.66
N GLN A 269 13.70 3.00 7.48
CA GLN A 269 13.10 3.75 8.57
C GLN A 269 12.55 5.09 8.04
N LEU A 270 11.24 5.32 8.20
CA LEU A 270 10.58 6.55 7.72
C LEU A 270 11.08 7.82 8.40
N ASP A 271 11.64 7.69 9.59
CA ASP A 271 12.25 8.76 10.39
C ASP A 271 13.73 9.02 10.05
N SER A 272 14.27 8.32 9.05
CA SER A 272 15.60 8.60 8.53
C SER A 272 15.62 9.94 7.80
N ASN A 273 16.70 10.71 7.97
CA ASN A 273 16.94 11.96 7.23
C ASN A 273 17.05 11.77 5.71
N GLN A 274 17.15 10.53 5.22
CA GLN A 274 17.10 10.21 3.79
C GLN A 274 15.67 10.26 3.22
N VAL A 275 14.66 10.04 4.08
CA VAL A 275 13.24 10.09 3.73
C VAL A 275 12.73 11.51 3.98
N ALA A 276 13.02 12.41 3.04
CA ALA A 276 12.69 13.81 3.18
C ALA A 276 12.24 14.42 1.85
N VAL A 277 11.17 15.20 1.91
CA VAL A 277 10.53 15.82 0.74
C VAL A 277 10.36 17.31 1.00
N GLU A 278 10.61 18.13 -0.02
CA GLU A 278 10.46 19.57 0.05
C GLU A 278 8.97 19.96 0.13
N GLY A 279 8.64 20.96 0.94
CA GLY A 279 7.26 21.43 1.13
C GLY A 279 6.67 21.12 2.51
N ALA A 280 5.63 21.89 2.86
CA ALA A 280 5.01 21.87 4.19
C ALA A 280 3.94 20.78 4.39
N PHE A 281 3.31 20.31 3.31
CA PHE A 281 2.25 19.28 3.35
C PHE A 281 1.11 19.61 4.33
N ASP A 282 0.77 20.90 4.47
CA ASP A 282 -0.21 21.44 5.40
C ASP A 282 -1.49 21.97 4.72
N GLN A 283 -1.57 21.85 3.39
CA GLN A 283 -2.69 22.35 2.60
C GLN A 283 -3.95 21.49 2.78
N SER A 284 -5.12 22.12 2.68
CA SER A 284 -6.43 21.44 2.70
C SER A 284 -6.70 20.61 1.44
N VAL A 285 -6.00 20.93 0.35
CA VAL A 285 -6.00 20.18 -0.89
C VAL A 285 -4.54 19.93 -1.25
N ALA A 286 -4.16 18.66 -1.37
CA ALA A 286 -2.81 18.27 -1.75
C ALA A 286 -2.82 17.55 -3.09
N MET A 287 -1.74 17.73 -3.84
CA MET A 287 -1.49 17.05 -5.10
C MET A 287 -0.29 16.12 -4.94
N VAL A 288 -0.38 14.93 -5.52
CA VAL A 288 0.73 13.97 -5.60
C VAL A 288 1.30 14.01 -7.02
N PRO A 289 2.57 14.40 -7.20
CA PRO A 289 3.24 14.32 -8.48
C PRO A 289 3.62 12.86 -8.80
N SER A 290 3.46 12.47 -10.05
CA SER A 290 3.89 11.18 -10.60
C SER A 290 4.32 11.32 -12.07
N VAL A 291 5.05 10.36 -12.59
CA VAL A 291 5.48 10.36 -14.00
C VAL A 291 4.26 10.15 -14.91
N ALA A 292 4.03 11.06 -15.86
CA ALA A 292 2.79 11.09 -16.64
C ALA A 292 2.58 9.87 -17.56
N ASN A 293 3.66 9.22 -18.00
CA ASN A 293 3.63 8.03 -18.87
C ASN A 293 4.20 6.78 -18.20
N PHE A 294 4.17 6.70 -16.87
CA PHE A 294 4.80 5.59 -16.16
C PHE A 294 4.23 4.22 -16.55
N GLY A 295 2.93 4.14 -16.88
CA GLY A 295 2.32 2.90 -17.40
C GLY A 295 2.95 2.41 -18.72
N ALA A 296 3.35 3.34 -19.60
CA ALA A 296 4.04 2.99 -20.84
C ALA A 296 5.50 2.56 -20.57
N GLU A 297 6.21 3.26 -19.67
CA GLU A 297 7.55 2.84 -19.22
C GLU A 297 7.51 1.40 -18.65
N LEU A 298 6.53 1.09 -17.81
CA LEU A 298 6.35 -0.28 -17.27
C LEU A 298 6.08 -1.30 -18.38
N GLN A 299 5.26 -0.95 -19.37
CA GLN A 299 5.00 -1.82 -20.52
C GLN A 299 6.28 -2.13 -21.31
N TYR A 300 7.12 -1.13 -21.56
CA TYR A 300 8.36 -1.30 -22.33
C TYR A 300 9.50 -1.98 -21.56
N THR A 301 9.42 -2.07 -20.23
CA THR A 301 10.57 -2.45 -19.40
C THR A 301 10.35 -3.63 -18.45
N ARG A 302 9.24 -3.66 -17.72
CA ARG A 302 8.98 -4.66 -16.67
C ARG A 302 7.92 -5.68 -17.09
N LEU A 303 6.99 -5.28 -17.96
CA LEU A 303 5.86 -6.10 -18.40
C LEU A 303 6.06 -6.71 -19.80
N ASN A 304 7.28 -6.66 -20.33
CA ASN A 304 7.69 -7.27 -21.60
C ASN A 304 8.24 -8.71 -21.44
N ALA A 305 8.38 -9.20 -20.21
CA ALA A 305 8.72 -10.60 -19.93
C ALA A 305 7.59 -11.53 -20.38
N LEU A 306 7.94 -12.75 -20.82
CA LEU A 306 6.99 -13.65 -21.50
C LEU A 306 5.78 -14.04 -20.63
N ASP A 307 5.98 -14.26 -19.34
CA ASP A 307 4.90 -14.60 -18.40
C ASP A 307 3.87 -13.48 -18.27
N GLN A 308 4.34 -12.24 -18.11
CA GLN A 308 3.49 -11.06 -18.01
C GLN A 308 2.85 -10.72 -19.37
N ALA A 309 3.60 -10.83 -20.46
CA ALA A 309 3.12 -10.55 -21.80
C ALA A 309 2.02 -11.53 -22.24
N ILE A 310 2.22 -12.84 -22.04
CA ILE A 310 1.21 -13.87 -22.37
C ILE A 310 -0.05 -13.68 -21.52
N ALA A 311 0.09 -13.40 -20.23
CA ALA A 311 -1.05 -13.09 -19.36
C ALA A 311 -1.80 -11.84 -19.84
N GLY A 312 -1.07 -10.79 -20.21
CA GLY A 312 -1.63 -9.54 -20.74
C GLY A 312 -2.36 -9.73 -22.08
N LEU A 313 -1.81 -10.52 -23.00
CA LEU A 313 -2.46 -10.86 -24.28
C LEU A 313 -3.79 -11.58 -24.04
N ARG A 314 -3.82 -12.56 -23.11
CA ARG A 314 -5.04 -13.30 -22.74
C ARG A 314 -6.11 -12.45 -22.06
N ALA A 315 -5.71 -11.33 -21.44
CA ALA A 315 -6.61 -10.36 -20.85
C ALA A 315 -7.05 -9.27 -21.84
N THR A 316 -6.45 -9.20 -23.04
CA THR A 316 -6.77 -8.19 -24.05
C THR A 316 -7.97 -8.65 -24.88
N SER A 317 -8.94 -7.75 -25.08
CA SER A 317 -10.08 -8.01 -25.98
C SER A 317 -9.60 -8.29 -27.41
N GLY A 318 -10.21 -9.28 -28.07
CA GLY A 318 -9.91 -9.60 -29.47
C GLY A 318 -10.11 -8.42 -30.43
N CYS A 319 -10.97 -7.46 -30.09
CA CYS A 319 -11.20 -6.26 -30.90
C CYS A 319 -10.07 -5.21 -30.76
N ASP A 320 -9.33 -5.22 -29.65
CA ASP A 320 -8.23 -4.29 -29.40
C ASP A 320 -6.87 -4.79 -29.95
N VAL A 321 -6.81 -6.05 -30.41
CA VAL A 321 -5.58 -6.71 -30.88
C VAL A 321 -4.83 -5.92 -31.96
N PRO A 322 -5.46 -5.42 -33.04
CA PRO A 322 -4.73 -4.66 -34.06
C PRO A 322 -4.20 -3.30 -33.57
N TRP A 323 -4.64 -2.85 -32.39
CA TRP A 323 -4.11 -1.65 -31.75
C TRP A 323 -2.88 -1.94 -30.87
N ILE A 324 -2.48 -3.20 -30.66
CA ILE A 324 -1.15 -3.52 -30.10
C ILE A 324 -0.11 -2.99 -31.09
N PHE A 325 0.63 -1.96 -30.67
CA PHE A 325 1.43 -1.17 -31.60
C PHE A 325 2.75 -1.87 -31.86
N THR A 326 2.76 -2.66 -32.93
CA THR A 326 3.93 -3.36 -33.45
C THR A 326 3.79 -3.48 -34.95
N GLN A 327 4.93 -3.47 -35.62
CA GLN A 327 5.02 -3.60 -37.06
C GLN A 327 5.46 -5.04 -37.36
N TYR A 328 4.50 -5.89 -37.71
CA TYR A 328 4.72 -7.33 -37.80
C TYR A 328 5.70 -7.69 -38.92
N CYS A 329 6.54 -8.69 -38.66
CA CYS A 329 7.53 -9.20 -39.62
C CYS A 329 7.13 -10.59 -40.14
N TYR A 330 6.44 -11.40 -39.32
CA TYR A 330 6.11 -12.79 -39.64
C TYR A 330 4.71 -13.15 -39.19
N VAL A 331 4.09 -14.10 -39.92
CA VAL A 331 2.84 -14.71 -39.48
C VAL A 331 3.12 -15.73 -38.38
N ASP A 332 4.05 -16.65 -38.60
CA ASP A 332 4.29 -17.81 -37.75
C ASP A 332 5.68 -17.83 -37.12
N PHE A 333 5.85 -18.57 -36.02
CA PHE A 333 7.14 -18.71 -35.33
C PHE A 333 8.21 -19.42 -36.18
N ASN A 334 7.82 -20.21 -37.19
CA ASN A 334 8.76 -20.82 -38.13
C ASN A 334 9.16 -19.88 -39.28
N GLN A 335 8.71 -18.63 -39.28
CA GLN A 335 9.09 -17.60 -40.25
C GLN A 335 8.78 -18.02 -41.70
N ARG A 336 7.71 -18.78 -41.93
CA ARG A 336 7.32 -19.29 -43.26
C ARG A 336 6.67 -18.20 -44.10
N TRP A 337 5.88 -17.33 -43.48
CA TRP A 337 5.21 -16.22 -44.15
C TRP A 337 5.69 -14.89 -43.59
N GLU A 338 6.17 -14.03 -44.49
CA GLU A 338 6.71 -12.71 -44.17
C GLU A 338 5.64 -11.61 -44.34
N LEU A 339 5.63 -10.62 -43.44
CA LEU A 339 4.64 -9.54 -43.37
C LEU A 339 5.22 -8.13 -43.52
N ALA A 340 6.54 -7.93 -43.45
CA ALA A 340 7.09 -6.57 -43.47
C ALA A 340 6.73 -5.83 -44.77
N ASN A 341 6.41 -4.54 -44.66
CA ASN A 341 5.98 -3.68 -45.77
C ASN A 341 7.05 -3.37 -46.84
N SER A 342 8.34 -3.60 -46.54
CA SER A 342 9.47 -3.39 -47.46
C SER A 342 10.50 -4.51 -47.35
N ALA A 343 11.26 -4.77 -48.42
CA ALA A 343 12.30 -5.80 -48.42
C ALA A 343 13.44 -5.46 -47.45
N SER A 344 13.82 -4.18 -47.40
CA SER A 344 14.83 -3.66 -46.47
C SER A 344 14.41 -3.86 -45.01
N ARG A 345 13.14 -3.59 -44.70
CA ARG A 345 12.59 -3.86 -43.37
C ARG A 345 12.58 -5.35 -43.05
N GLN A 346 12.17 -6.20 -43.99
CA GLN A 346 12.20 -7.66 -43.78
C GLN A 346 13.61 -8.16 -43.45
N ALA A 347 14.63 -7.62 -44.13
CA ALA A 347 16.02 -7.92 -43.84
C ALA A 347 16.44 -7.48 -42.43
N ARG A 348 15.99 -6.30 -41.97
CA ARG A 348 16.20 -5.86 -40.57
C ARG A 348 15.52 -6.79 -39.55
N CYS A 349 14.27 -7.18 -39.81
CA CYS A 349 13.55 -8.12 -38.94
C CYS A 349 14.36 -9.40 -38.71
N LYS A 350 14.87 -9.98 -39.80
CA LYS A 350 15.69 -11.20 -39.78
C LYS A 350 17.04 -11.00 -39.08
N ALA A 351 17.63 -9.81 -39.18
CA ALA A 351 18.94 -9.53 -38.62
C ALA A 351 18.92 -9.35 -37.09
N SER A 352 17.88 -8.73 -36.52
CA SER A 352 17.91 -8.31 -35.12
C SER A 352 16.60 -8.38 -34.33
N MET A 353 15.46 -8.76 -34.92
CA MET A 353 14.15 -8.66 -34.25
C MET A 353 13.47 -10.01 -33.96
N THR A 354 14.01 -11.13 -34.43
CA THR A 354 13.38 -12.46 -34.27
C THR A 354 13.31 -12.95 -32.82
N ALA A 355 14.09 -12.37 -31.90
CA ALA A 355 14.03 -12.68 -30.48
C ALA A 355 12.85 -12.03 -29.75
N ASN A 356 12.16 -11.07 -30.39
CA ASN A 356 11.01 -10.36 -29.86
C ASN A 356 9.71 -11.00 -30.36
N GLY A 357 8.86 -11.50 -29.46
CA GLY A 357 7.58 -12.12 -29.78
C GLY A 357 6.63 -11.16 -30.50
N ALA A 358 6.71 -9.85 -30.23
CA ALA A 358 5.80 -8.86 -30.80
C ALA A 358 5.91 -8.68 -32.32
N VAL A 359 6.93 -9.24 -32.99
CA VAL A 359 7.02 -9.21 -34.46
C VAL A 359 6.28 -10.37 -35.15
N PHE A 360 5.77 -11.34 -34.38
CA PHE A 360 5.04 -12.50 -34.87
C PHE A 360 3.54 -12.33 -34.60
N ILE A 361 2.68 -12.47 -35.62
CA ILE A 361 1.23 -12.40 -35.37
C ILE A 361 0.75 -13.65 -34.61
N GLU A 362 1.41 -14.79 -34.78
CA GLU A 362 1.15 -16.04 -34.05
C GLU A 362 1.18 -15.85 -32.53
N SER A 363 2.15 -15.10 -31.98
CA SER A 363 2.21 -14.89 -30.52
C SER A 363 0.94 -14.27 -29.97
N VAL A 364 0.30 -13.40 -30.75
CA VAL A 364 -0.92 -12.71 -30.36
C VAL A 364 -2.13 -13.61 -30.60
N LEU A 365 -2.28 -14.18 -31.79
CA LEU A 365 -3.46 -14.97 -32.17
C LEU A 365 -3.65 -16.24 -31.32
N ARG A 366 -2.55 -16.86 -30.85
CA ARG A 366 -2.63 -18.02 -29.93
C ARG A 366 -3.15 -17.66 -28.53
N ASN A 367 -3.05 -16.39 -28.15
CA ASN A 367 -3.25 -15.94 -26.77
C ASN A 367 -4.46 -15.02 -26.61
N VAL A 368 -5.32 -14.86 -27.62
CA VAL A 368 -6.52 -13.99 -27.57
C VAL A 368 -7.79 -14.79 -27.87
N ASP A 369 -8.97 -14.32 -27.47
CA ASP A 369 -10.23 -14.99 -27.85
C ASP A 369 -10.43 -14.86 -29.38
N SER A 370 -10.23 -15.97 -30.08
CA SER A 370 -10.30 -16.03 -31.53
C SER A 370 -11.70 -15.73 -32.08
N ARG A 371 -12.77 -15.93 -31.29
CA ARG A 371 -14.14 -15.61 -31.71
C ARG A 371 -14.37 -14.11 -31.70
N GLU A 372 -13.94 -13.44 -30.63
CA GLU A 372 -14.05 -11.99 -30.50
C GLU A 372 -13.18 -11.30 -31.57
N PHE A 373 -11.94 -11.76 -31.76
CA PHE A 373 -11.06 -11.26 -32.82
C PHE A 373 -11.69 -11.41 -34.21
N LYS A 374 -12.25 -12.59 -34.53
CA LYS A 374 -12.94 -12.82 -35.82
C LYS A 374 -14.19 -11.96 -35.97
N SER A 375 -14.92 -11.69 -34.88
CA SER A 375 -16.12 -10.82 -34.94
C SER A 375 -15.79 -9.38 -35.32
N CYS A 376 -14.64 -8.87 -34.88
CA CYS A 376 -14.23 -7.48 -35.15
C CYS A 376 -13.37 -7.33 -36.40
N TRP A 377 -12.47 -8.29 -36.67
CA TRP A 377 -11.42 -8.17 -37.69
C TRP A 377 -11.35 -9.35 -38.67
N GLY A 378 -12.31 -10.28 -38.63
CA GLY A 378 -12.30 -11.51 -39.43
C GLY A 378 -12.16 -11.28 -40.93
N ASP A 379 -12.91 -10.33 -41.50
CA ASP A 379 -12.87 -10.04 -42.93
C ASP A 379 -11.52 -9.46 -43.36
N ALA A 380 -10.99 -8.51 -42.57
CA ALA A 380 -9.69 -7.89 -42.82
C ALA A 380 -8.55 -8.90 -42.64
N PHE A 381 -8.59 -9.73 -41.60
CA PHE A 381 -7.63 -10.81 -41.37
C PHE A 381 -7.67 -11.84 -42.50
N THR A 382 -8.87 -12.19 -42.99
CA THR A 382 -9.04 -13.15 -44.08
C THR A 382 -8.45 -12.62 -45.37
N SER A 383 -8.78 -11.39 -45.74
CA SER A 383 -8.24 -10.70 -46.93
C SER A 383 -6.72 -10.50 -46.84
N GLY A 384 -6.25 -9.95 -45.72
CA GLY A 384 -4.86 -9.57 -45.52
C GLY A 384 -3.93 -10.76 -45.33
N ILE A 385 -4.33 -11.81 -44.62
CA ILE A 385 -3.43 -12.88 -44.18
C ILE A 385 -3.97 -14.27 -44.51
N ALA A 386 -5.17 -14.62 -44.04
CA ALA A 386 -5.62 -16.01 -44.03
C ALA A 386 -5.75 -16.61 -45.44
N ASN A 387 -6.18 -15.82 -46.43
CA ASN A 387 -6.35 -16.27 -47.83
C ASN A 387 -5.05 -16.76 -48.46
N GLU A 388 -3.92 -16.09 -48.17
CA GLU A 388 -2.61 -16.53 -48.66
C GLU A 388 -2.12 -17.74 -47.87
N VAL A 389 -2.23 -17.71 -46.54
CA VAL A 389 -1.74 -18.78 -45.66
C VAL A 389 -2.43 -20.12 -45.95
N GLN A 390 -3.75 -20.10 -46.18
CA GLN A 390 -4.54 -21.31 -46.46
C GLN A 390 -4.25 -21.96 -47.83
N SER A 391 -3.47 -21.31 -48.70
CA SER A 391 -3.06 -21.88 -49.99
C SER A 391 -2.14 -23.11 -49.83
N THR A 392 -1.53 -23.27 -48.66
CA THR A 392 -0.65 -24.40 -48.33
C THR A 392 -1.27 -25.31 -47.27
N THR A 393 -1.01 -26.62 -47.34
CA THR A 393 -1.49 -27.59 -46.33
C THR A 393 -0.99 -27.24 -44.93
N GLN A 394 0.26 -26.75 -44.83
CA GLN A 394 0.85 -26.33 -43.56
C GLN A 394 0.14 -25.11 -42.97
N GLY A 395 -0.27 -24.14 -43.80
CA GLY A 395 -0.99 -22.96 -43.35
C GLY A 395 -2.44 -23.25 -42.96
N GLN A 396 -3.10 -24.20 -43.62
CA GLN A 396 -4.43 -24.69 -43.19
C GLN A 396 -4.37 -25.29 -41.79
N GLN A 397 -3.34 -26.12 -41.51
CA GLN A 397 -3.12 -26.68 -40.19
C GLN A 397 -2.78 -25.59 -39.15
N TRP A 398 -1.89 -24.65 -39.49
CA TRP A 398 -1.55 -23.52 -38.60
C TRP A 398 -2.78 -22.67 -38.23
N LEU A 399 -3.67 -22.38 -39.19
CA LEU A 399 -4.92 -21.65 -38.93
C LEU A 399 -5.87 -22.42 -38.00
N GLN A 400 -5.95 -23.75 -38.16
CA GLN A 400 -6.76 -24.60 -37.28
C GLN A 400 -6.18 -24.65 -35.87
N ASP A 401 -4.88 -24.84 -35.73
CA ASP A 401 -4.21 -24.98 -34.43
C ASP A 401 -4.19 -23.64 -33.66
N THR A 402 -3.91 -22.53 -34.35
CA THR A 402 -3.75 -21.20 -33.73
C THR A 402 -5.07 -20.56 -33.33
N LEU A 403 -6.13 -20.73 -34.13
CA LEU A 403 -7.42 -20.06 -33.89
C LEU A 403 -8.44 -20.94 -33.17
N SER A 404 -8.09 -22.17 -32.81
CA SER A 404 -9.00 -23.09 -32.13
C SER A 404 -8.92 -22.92 -30.60
N PRO A 405 -10.06 -22.72 -29.92
CA PRO A 405 -10.09 -22.62 -28.46
C PRO A 405 -9.73 -23.94 -27.77
N ALA A 406 -9.66 -25.06 -28.48
CA ALA A 406 -9.28 -26.36 -27.93
C ALA A 406 -7.77 -26.49 -27.65
N PHE A 407 -6.93 -25.60 -28.21
CA PHE A 407 -5.46 -25.69 -28.13
C PHE A 407 -4.81 -24.58 -27.30
N VAL A 408 -5.56 -23.97 -26.36
CA VAL A 408 -5.00 -22.96 -25.45
C VAL A 408 -4.10 -23.64 -24.42
N LEU A 409 -2.80 -23.44 -24.56
CA LEU A 409 -1.78 -23.99 -23.64
C LEU A 409 -1.81 -23.30 -22.27
N SER A 410 -1.24 -23.94 -21.25
CA SER A 410 -0.91 -23.26 -20.00
C SER A 410 0.12 -22.15 -20.27
N ILE A 411 0.19 -21.12 -19.40
CA ILE A 411 1.18 -20.03 -19.58
C ILE A 411 2.62 -20.61 -19.58
N ALA A 412 2.90 -21.61 -18.74
CA ALA A 412 4.22 -22.23 -18.68
C ALA A 412 4.60 -22.96 -19.97
N ASP A 413 3.65 -23.69 -20.58
CA ASP A 413 3.87 -24.42 -21.83
C ASP A 413 3.98 -23.46 -23.03
N GLU A 414 3.20 -22.37 -23.03
CA GLU A 414 3.30 -21.32 -24.05
C GLU A 414 4.68 -20.62 -23.98
N ILE A 415 5.19 -20.34 -22.78
CA ILE A 415 6.56 -19.82 -22.60
C ILE A 415 7.59 -20.82 -23.13
N ALA A 416 7.43 -22.11 -22.86
CA ALA A 416 8.34 -23.15 -23.34
C ALA A 416 8.35 -23.21 -24.88
N LEU A 417 7.18 -23.07 -25.51
CA LEU A 417 7.04 -22.98 -26.97
C LEU A 417 7.78 -21.75 -27.52
N TRP A 418 7.54 -20.56 -26.96
CA TRP A 418 8.19 -19.33 -27.42
C TRP A 418 9.72 -19.43 -27.29
N ARG A 419 10.21 -19.95 -26.16
CA ARG A 419 11.64 -20.18 -25.94
C ARG A 419 12.25 -21.21 -26.89
N ALA A 420 11.49 -22.23 -27.30
CA ALA A 420 11.93 -23.19 -28.31
C ALA A 420 12.18 -22.52 -29.69
N HIS A 421 11.52 -21.39 -29.94
CA HIS A 421 11.74 -20.54 -31.12
C HIS A 421 12.70 -19.37 -30.87
N ASN A 422 13.49 -19.39 -29.78
CA ASN A 422 14.41 -18.32 -29.37
C ASN A 422 13.74 -16.96 -29.08
N ILE A 423 12.44 -16.96 -28.77
CA ILE A 423 11.73 -15.75 -28.37
C ILE A 423 11.94 -15.55 -26.86
N THR A 424 12.35 -14.34 -26.49
CA THR A 424 12.77 -14.02 -25.10
C THR A 424 12.02 -12.86 -24.48
N THR A 425 11.56 -11.90 -25.28
CA THR A 425 10.83 -10.71 -24.84
C THR A 425 9.61 -10.45 -25.73
N PHE A 426 8.71 -9.59 -25.28
CA PHE A 426 7.58 -9.07 -26.07
C PHE A 426 7.58 -7.54 -26.00
N ASP A 427 8.37 -6.92 -26.88
CA ASP A 427 8.59 -5.47 -26.90
C ASP A 427 7.72 -4.80 -27.96
N THR A 428 6.77 -3.99 -27.54
CA THR A 428 5.94 -3.15 -28.43
C THR A 428 6.67 -1.87 -28.82
N GLN A 429 6.21 -1.21 -29.88
CA GLN A 429 6.81 0.05 -30.33
C GLN A 429 6.35 1.25 -29.50
N TRP A 430 7.22 2.25 -29.43
CA TRP A 430 6.93 3.55 -28.81
C TRP A 430 5.86 4.29 -29.62
N GLN A 431 4.93 4.95 -28.94
CA GLN A 431 3.81 5.63 -29.61
C GLN A 431 3.21 6.76 -28.77
N ASN A 432 2.52 7.71 -29.42
CA ASN A 432 1.86 8.82 -28.74
C ASN A 432 0.32 8.91 -28.91
N PHE A 433 -0.29 7.90 -29.54
CA PHE A 433 -1.73 7.85 -29.84
C PHE A 433 -2.57 7.07 -28.80
N LYS A 434 -1.94 6.42 -27.83
CA LYS A 434 -2.57 5.73 -26.69
C LYS A 434 -1.89 6.16 -25.40
N ARG A 435 -2.70 6.46 -24.39
CA ARG A 435 -2.27 6.49 -23.00
C ARG A 435 -2.48 5.11 -22.41
N ILE A 436 -1.41 4.51 -21.92
CA ILE A 436 -1.46 3.25 -21.17
C ILE A 436 -1.86 3.59 -19.74
N GLY A 437 -2.99 3.02 -19.29
CA GLY A 437 -3.47 3.22 -17.93
C GLY A 437 -2.59 2.54 -16.88
N LEU A 438 -2.64 3.04 -15.66
CA LEU A 438 -1.90 2.49 -14.53
C LEU A 438 -2.69 2.72 -13.23
N ILE A 439 -2.81 1.68 -12.43
CA ILE A 439 -3.28 1.75 -11.05
C ILE A 439 -2.10 1.32 -10.17
N ASN A 440 -1.49 2.28 -9.50
CA ASN A 440 -0.36 2.04 -8.60
C ASN A 440 -0.79 2.40 -7.18
N SER A 441 -0.50 1.52 -6.21
CA SER A 441 -0.90 1.70 -4.81
C SER A 441 0.12 1.08 -3.86
N TYR A 442 0.20 1.63 -2.65
CA TYR A 442 0.93 1.02 -1.54
C TYR A 442 -0.05 0.66 -0.42
N THR A 443 0.34 -0.25 0.46
CA THR A 443 -0.51 -0.69 1.56
C THR A 443 0.07 -0.28 2.92
N ILE A 444 -0.81 0.11 3.84
CA ILE A 444 -0.47 0.28 5.26
C ILE A 444 -1.16 -0.85 6.02
N SER A 445 -0.36 -1.70 6.67
CA SER A 445 -0.85 -2.76 7.53
C SER A 445 -0.95 -2.26 8.97
N ASN A 446 -2.12 -2.44 9.60
CA ASN A 446 -2.30 -2.12 11.01
C ASN A 446 -1.86 -3.28 11.93
N LEU A 447 -1.93 -3.06 13.24
CA LEU A 447 -1.52 -4.03 14.27
C LEU A 447 -2.32 -5.35 14.28
N TYR A 448 -3.50 -5.37 13.65
CA TYR A 448 -4.33 -6.58 13.52
C TYR A 448 -4.03 -7.37 12.24
N GLY A 449 -3.05 -6.93 11.44
CA GLY A 449 -2.70 -7.55 10.16
C GLY A 449 -3.63 -7.19 9.01
N VAL A 450 -4.54 -6.22 9.19
CA VAL A 450 -5.40 -5.71 8.12
C VAL A 450 -4.63 -4.67 7.33
N SER A 451 -4.64 -4.82 6.00
CA SER A 451 -3.91 -3.93 5.09
C SER A 451 -4.87 -3.04 4.31
N TYR A 452 -4.58 -1.74 4.28
CA TYR A 452 -5.39 -0.74 3.58
C TYR A 452 -4.60 -0.17 2.39
N PRO A 453 -5.14 -0.21 1.17
CA PRO A 453 -4.47 0.33 -0.01
C PRO A 453 -4.64 1.85 -0.12
N PHE A 454 -3.58 2.53 -0.54
CA PHE A 454 -3.53 3.97 -0.80
C PHE A 454 -2.97 4.21 -2.20
N THR A 455 -3.61 5.11 -2.95
CA THR A 455 -3.28 5.32 -4.36
C THR A 455 -2.01 6.16 -4.51
N LEU A 456 -1.03 5.66 -5.25
CA LEU A 456 0.17 6.43 -5.65
C LEU A 456 -0.05 7.16 -6.97
N GLN A 457 -0.69 6.46 -7.91
CA GLN A 457 -1.00 6.95 -9.24
C GLN A 457 -2.22 6.21 -9.79
N TYR A 458 -3.10 6.94 -10.46
CA TYR A 458 -4.28 6.40 -11.12
C TYR A 458 -4.48 7.05 -12.49
N GLN A 459 -4.39 6.26 -13.56
CA GLN A 459 -4.63 6.73 -14.92
C GLN A 459 -5.47 5.70 -15.68
N ASN A 460 -6.52 6.19 -16.36
CA ASN A 460 -7.30 5.37 -17.27
C ASN A 460 -6.62 5.24 -18.64
N THR A 461 -6.74 4.05 -19.25
CA THR A 461 -6.36 3.83 -20.64
C THR A 461 -7.27 4.63 -21.56
N SER A 462 -6.71 5.32 -22.55
CA SER A 462 -7.49 6.04 -23.57
C SER A 462 -6.73 6.25 -24.87
N PHE A 463 -7.47 6.32 -25.97
CA PHE A 463 -6.94 6.72 -27.27
C PHE A 463 -6.85 8.25 -27.39
N ARG A 464 -5.80 8.73 -28.04
CA ARG A 464 -5.50 10.14 -28.32
C ARG A 464 -5.30 10.35 -29.83
N LEU A 465 -6.14 9.73 -30.67
CA LEU A 465 -5.98 9.75 -32.13
C LEU A 465 -5.92 11.15 -32.73
N ALA A 466 -6.64 12.13 -32.19
CA ALA A 466 -6.57 13.52 -32.65
C ALA A 466 -5.22 14.22 -32.39
N LYS A 467 -4.42 13.68 -31.45
CA LYS A 467 -3.10 14.20 -31.07
C LYS A 467 -1.94 13.32 -31.53
N GLN A 468 -2.24 12.26 -32.28
CA GLN A 468 -1.21 11.34 -32.75
C GLN A 468 -0.25 12.06 -33.71
N ALA A 469 1.04 11.79 -33.57
CA ALA A 469 2.07 12.26 -34.49
C ALA A 469 2.97 11.11 -34.99
N THR A 470 2.84 9.92 -34.40
CA THR A 470 3.66 8.76 -34.74
C THR A 470 3.21 7.99 -35.97
N PHE A 471 2.00 8.22 -36.49
CA PHE A 471 1.49 7.46 -37.64
C PHE A 471 2.28 7.69 -38.93
N ILE A 472 3.03 8.79 -39.04
CA ILE A 472 3.93 9.00 -40.18
C ILE A 472 5.10 8.00 -40.18
N MET A 473 5.54 7.52 -39.01
CA MET A 473 6.58 6.49 -38.90
C MET A 473 5.99 5.12 -39.20
N TYR A 474 4.84 4.83 -38.59
CA TYR A 474 3.97 3.69 -38.86
C TYR A 474 2.61 3.87 -38.20
N TRP A 475 1.53 3.58 -38.91
CA TRP A 475 0.16 3.78 -38.43
C TRP A 475 -0.47 2.60 -37.66
N GLY A 476 0.21 1.46 -37.53
CA GLY A 476 -0.32 0.30 -36.78
C GLY A 476 -1.15 -0.69 -37.62
N LEU A 477 -1.28 -1.93 -37.12
CA LEU A 477 -1.94 -3.04 -37.81
C LEU A 477 -3.44 -2.77 -38.04
N ALA A 478 -4.11 -2.06 -37.12
CA ALA A 478 -5.52 -1.69 -37.29
C ALA A 478 -5.76 -0.93 -38.60
N ASN A 479 -4.85 -0.02 -38.95
CA ASN A 479 -4.92 0.74 -40.20
C ASN A 479 -4.51 -0.09 -41.42
N ASP A 480 -3.57 -1.02 -41.27
CA ASP A 480 -3.25 -1.99 -42.34
C ASP A 480 -4.44 -2.89 -42.65
N PHE A 481 -5.13 -3.41 -41.64
CA PHE A 481 -6.34 -4.22 -41.76
C PHE A 481 -7.50 -3.46 -42.38
N ASP A 482 -7.73 -2.23 -41.92
CA ASP A 482 -8.74 -1.36 -42.52
C ASP A 482 -8.43 -1.04 -43.99
N ALA A 483 -7.15 -0.87 -44.36
CA ALA A 483 -6.75 -0.61 -45.74
C ALA A 483 -6.95 -1.82 -46.68
N VAL A 484 -6.81 -3.06 -46.19
CA VAL A 484 -6.97 -4.28 -47.01
C VAL A 484 -8.37 -4.90 -46.99
N ALA A 485 -9.26 -4.40 -46.15
CA ALA A 485 -10.61 -4.92 -46.02
C ALA A 485 -11.40 -4.83 -47.35
N PRO A 486 -12.10 -5.91 -47.77
CA PRO A 486 -12.79 -5.97 -49.07
C PRO A 486 -14.14 -5.24 -49.09
N ASN A 487 -14.85 -5.17 -47.96
CA ASN A 487 -16.20 -4.59 -47.85
C ASN A 487 -16.24 -3.52 -46.75
N ARG A 488 -15.73 -2.32 -47.00
CA ARG A 488 -15.94 -1.21 -46.05
C ARG A 488 -17.42 -0.80 -46.02
N SER A 489 -18.03 -0.84 -44.84
CA SER A 489 -19.23 -0.03 -44.58
C SER A 489 -18.80 1.43 -44.41
N SER A 490 -19.54 2.35 -45.01
CA SER A 490 -19.26 3.80 -45.05
C SER A 490 -19.44 4.53 -43.71
N SER A 491 -19.40 3.83 -42.57
CA SER A 491 -19.78 4.36 -41.25
C SER A 491 -18.63 4.72 -40.31
N SER A 492 -17.37 4.50 -40.68
CA SER A 492 -16.20 5.05 -39.96
C SER A 492 -15.70 6.31 -40.68
N GLY A 493 -15.32 7.34 -39.91
CA GLY A 493 -15.30 8.77 -40.27
C GLY A 493 -14.49 9.26 -41.50
N PRO A 494 -14.38 10.59 -41.69
CA PRO A 494 -13.95 11.25 -42.94
C PRO A 494 -12.46 11.10 -43.35
N SER A 495 -11.71 10.16 -42.77
CA SER A 495 -10.24 10.11 -42.81
C SER A 495 -9.65 8.77 -43.29
N HIS A 496 -10.37 8.01 -44.12
CA HIS A 496 -9.96 6.66 -44.53
C HIS A 496 -9.36 6.58 -45.96
N PRO A 497 -8.36 5.69 -46.16
CA PRO A 497 -7.53 5.63 -47.37
C PRO A 497 -8.31 5.21 -48.61
N PRO A 498 -7.84 5.56 -49.82
CA PRO A 498 -8.45 5.11 -51.07
C PRO A 498 -8.44 3.58 -51.21
N LEU A 499 -9.35 3.05 -52.05
CA LEU A 499 -9.54 1.64 -52.44
C LEU A 499 -8.28 0.88 -52.92
N LEU A 500 -7.09 1.50 -52.94
CA LEU A 500 -5.87 0.96 -53.55
C LEU A 500 -5.45 -0.42 -53.02
N LEU A 501 -5.62 -0.65 -51.72
CA LEU A 501 -5.20 -1.89 -51.05
C LEU A 501 -6.36 -2.85 -50.77
N SER A 502 -7.60 -2.50 -51.13
CA SER A 502 -8.77 -3.34 -50.85
C SER A 502 -8.64 -4.70 -51.52
N GLY A 503 -8.85 -5.78 -50.74
CA GLY A 503 -8.72 -7.15 -51.24
C GLY A 503 -7.29 -7.63 -51.50
N ARG A 504 -6.26 -6.85 -51.12
CA ARG A 504 -4.85 -7.23 -51.24
C ARG A 504 -4.37 -7.99 -50.00
N SER A 505 -3.31 -8.78 -50.16
CA SER A 505 -2.68 -9.50 -49.05
C SER A 505 -1.51 -8.71 -48.45
N LEU A 506 -1.34 -8.76 -47.14
CA LEU A 506 -0.17 -8.26 -46.41
C LEU A 506 1.01 -9.26 -46.41
N VAL A 507 0.78 -10.50 -46.86
CA VAL A 507 1.80 -11.54 -46.91
C VAL A 507 2.66 -11.36 -48.18
N ARG A 508 3.98 -11.24 -48.00
CA ARG A 508 4.93 -10.93 -49.09
C ARG A 508 5.00 -11.99 -50.19
N SER A 509 4.76 -13.26 -49.85
CA SER A 509 4.76 -14.36 -50.84
C SER A 509 3.55 -14.32 -51.78
N SER A 510 2.51 -13.56 -51.43
CA SER A 510 1.27 -13.54 -52.18
C SER A 510 1.43 -12.84 -53.54
N PRO A 511 0.83 -13.38 -54.63
CA PRO A 511 0.77 -12.66 -55.91
C PRO A 511 -0.03 -11.34 -55.81
N LEU A 512 -0.87 -11.18 -54.78
CA LEU A 512 -1.66 -9.98 -54.51
C LEU A 512 -1.08 -9.13 -53.38
N TYR A 513 0.24 -9.21 -53.14
CA TYR A 513 0.90 -8.44 -52.09
C TYR A 513 0.64 -6.93 -52.20
N ALA A 514 0.17 -6.33 -51.10
CA ALA A 514 -0.30 -4.95 -51.00
C ALA A 514 0.77 -3.92 -51.41
N PHE A 515 2.03 -4.18 -51.07
CA PHE A 515 3.14 -3.25 -51.30
C PHE A 515 4.05 -3.67 -52.47
N ALA A 516 3.55 -4.51 -53.39
CA ALA A 516 4.33 -4.94 -54.56
C ALA A 516 4.61 -3.77 -55.53
N ASN A 517 3.59 -2.93 -55.75
CA ASN A 517 3.64 -1.81 -56.71
C ASN A 517 3.57 -0.42 -56.05
N THR A 518 3.53 -0.36 -54.72
CA THR A 518 3.44 0.90 -53.95
C THR A 518 4.20 0.75 -52.64
N SER A 519 4.72 1.86 -52.11
CA SER A 519 5.31 1.89 -50.76
C SER A 519 4.27 2.29 -49.72
N LEU A 520 4.47 1.92 -48.45
CA LEU A 520 3.61 2.41 -47.39
C LEU A 520 3.69 3.95 -47.27
N GLU A 521 4.85 4.55 -47.54
CA GLU A 521 5.01 6.01 -47.65
C GLU A 521 4.01 6.65 -48.62
N ALA A 522 3.88 6.10 -49.83
CA ALA A 522 2.93 6.60 -50.83
C ALA A 522 1.47 6.40 -50.38
N VAL A 523 1.18 5.30 -49.70
CA VAL A 523 -0.15 5.04 -49.12
C VAL A 523 -0.48 6.06 -48.02
N LEU A 524 0.48 6.41 -47.16
CA LEU A 524 0.32 7.43 -46.12
C LEU A 524 0.09 8.82 -46.73
N GLN A 525 0.73 9.13 -47.86
CA GLN A 525 0.50 10.38 -48.61
C GLN A 525 -0.91 10.43 -49.20
N LEU A 526 -1.36 9.33 -49.79
CA LEU A 526 -2.69 9.22 -50.40
C LEU A 526 -3.81 9.29 -49.35
N ASN A 527 -3.59 8.79 -48.13
CA ASN A 527 -4.55 8.89 -47.03
C ASN A 527 -4.55 10.27 -46.33
N GLY A 528 -3.55 11.11 -46.59
CA GLY A 528 -3.37 12.39 -45.90
C GLY A 528 -2.76 12.28 -44.49
N THR A 529 -2.29 11.10 -44.08
CA THR A 529 -1.49 10.96 -42.83
C THR A 529 -0.15 11.66 -42.98
N LEU A 530 0.47 11.53 -44.16
CA LEU A 530 1.69 12.23 -44.55
C LEU A 530 1.31 13.27 -45.63
N PRO A 531 1.83 14.50 -45.61
CA PRO A 531 1.53 15.45 -46.66
C PRO A 531 2.10 14.98 -48.02
N PRO A 532 1.39 15.21 -49.14
CA PRO A 532 1.83 14.75 -50.46
C PRO A 532 3.14 15.40 -50.92
N ALA A 533 3.36 16.65 -50.53
CA ALA A 533 4.67 17.29 -50.61
C ALA A 533 5.34 17.19 -49.24
N LEU A 534 6.42 16.41 -49.15
CA LEU A 534 7.21 16.34 -47.93
C LEU A 534 7.84 17.70 -47.65
N SER A 535 7.70 18.15 -46.40
CA SER A 535 8.39 19.33 -45.91
C SER A 535 9.91 19.09 -45.89
N GLN A 536 10.72 20.14 -45.87
CA GLN A 536 12.18 20.02 -45.87
C GLN A 536 12.69 19.20 -44.68
N ILE A 537 12.11 19.36 -43.49
CA ILE A 537 12.44 18.53 -42.32
C ILE A 537 12.19 17.05 -42.60
N HIS A 538 10.99 16.71 -43.10
CA HIS A 538 10.65 15.32 -43.41
C HIS A 538 11.56 14.74 -44.50
N GLN A 539 11.91 15.51 -45.54
CA GLN A 539 12.85 15.08 -46.58
C GLN A 539 14.24 14.79 -46.00
N ARG A 540 14.75 15.66 -45.11
CA ARG A 540 16.05 15.47 -44.46
C ARG A 540 16.05 14.24 -43.55
N PHE A 541 15.02 14.08 -42.73
CA PHE A 541 14.88 12.92 -41.85
C PHE A 541 14.78 11.62 -42.66
N ARG A 542 13.99 11.63 -43.74
CA ARG A 542 13.84 10.49 -44.67
C ARG A 542 15.17 10.05 -45.28
N ASN A 543 16.03 10.99 -45.66
CA ASN A 543 17.34 10.68 -46.25
C ASN A 543 18.33 10.08 -45.23
N VAL A 544 18.19 10.42 -43.94
CA VAL A 544 19.07 9.96 -42.87
C VAL A 544 18.63 8.61 -42.29
N ILE A 545 17.33 8.42 -42.09
CA ILE A 545 16.77 7.24 -41.41
C ILE A 545 16.16 6.25 -42.40
N GLY A 546 15.35 6.72 -43.35
CA GLY A 546 14.68 5.88 -44.33
C GLY A 546 13.26 6.37 -44.67
N PRO A 547 12.54 5.65 -45.55
CA PRO A 547 11.19 6.01 -45.97
C PRO A 547 10.19 5.94 -44.82
N PHE A 548 9.28 6.92 -44.76
CA PHE A 548 8.16 6.93 -43.80
C PHE A 548 7.24 5.71 -43.99
N GLY A 549 6.59 5.27 -42.93
CA GLY A 549 5.86 4.01 -42.90
C GLY A 549 6.72 2.77 -42.59
N SER A 550 8.04 2.80 -42.82
CA SER A 550 8.94 1.66 -42.54
C SER A 550 9.97 1.96 -41.45
N ILE A 551 9.66 2.92 -40.56
CA ILE A 551 10.53 3.34 -39.45
C ILE A 551 9.99 2.77 -38.15
N ASP A 552 10.78 1.93 -37.49
CA ASP A 552 10.46 1.35 -36.19
C ASP A 552 10.87 2.31 -35.06
N MET A 553 9.99 2.48 -34.06
CA MET A 553 10.26 3.31 -32.89
C MET A 553 10.36 2.44 -31.63
N HIS A 554 11.53 2.42 -30.99
CA HIS A 554 11.79 1.61 -29.78
C HIS A 554 12.16 2.49 -28.59
N PHE A 555 11.52 2.23 -27.45
CA PHE A 555 11.87 2.88 -26.18
C PHE A 555 13.24 2.40 -25.70
N ILE A 556 14.12 3.33 -25.33
CA ILE A 556 15.41 3.02 -24.70
C ILE A 556 15.30 3.29 -23.21
N THR A 557 15.60 2.26 -22.41
CA THR A 557 15.61 2.36 -20.95
C THR A 557 16.76 3.22 -20.46
N CYS A 558 16.49 4.07 -19.47
CA CYS A 558 17.57 4.81 -18.81
C CYS A 558 18.50 3.81 -18.10
N PRO A 559 19.83 3.87 -18.33
CA PRO A 559 20.76 2.92 -17.72
C PRO A 559 20.67 2.90 -16.20
N LYS A 560 20.67 1.68 -15.61
CA LYS A 560 20.62 1.49 -14.15
C LYS A 560 21.72 2.27 -13.42
N ALA A 561 22.93 2.33 -14.00
CA ALA A 561 24.06 3.06 -13.41
C ALA A 561 23.77 4.56 -13.26
N ALA A 562 23.09 5.19 -14.23
CA ALA A 562 22.73 6.60 -14.18
C ALA A 562 21.62 6.86 -13.15
N LYS A 563 20.56 6.04 -13.14
CA LYS A 563 19.50 6.12 -12.11
C LYS A 563 20.08 5.93 -10.69
N HIS A 564 20.98 4.97 -10.52
CA HIS A 564 21.65 4.70 -9.25
C HIS A 564 22.54 5.86 -8.79
N ALA A 565 23.29 6.49 -9.71
CA ALA A 565 24.11 7.65 -9.41
C ALA A 565 23.28 8.83 -8.90
N VAL A 566 22.19 9.16 -9.60
CA VAL A 566 21.26 10.22 -9.18
C VAL A 566 20.61 9.91 -7.83
N ALA A 567 20.18 8.66 -7.61
CA ALA A 567 19.59 8.24 -6.34
C ALA A 567 20.55 8.41 -5.16
N ILE A 568 21.81 7.98 -5.30
CA ILE A 568 22.83 8.14 -4.26
C ILE A 568 23.09 9.64 -3.98
N ILE A 569 23.19 10.47 -5.01
CA ILE A 569 23.38 11.92 -4.85
C ILE A 569 22.22 12.56 -4.10
N PHE A 570 20.97 12.19 -4.42
CA PHE A 570 19.80 12.68 -3.69
C PHE A 570 19.79 12.24 -2.23
N ASP A 571 20.17 11.00 -1.93
CA ASP A 571 20.24 10.50 -0.56
C ASP A 571 21.33 11.17 0.26
N MET A 572 22.50 11.42 -0.34
CA MET A 572 23.56 12.18 0.30
C MET A 572 23.14 13.62 0.57
N LEU A 573 22.51 14.28 -0.42
CA LEU A 573 22.01 15.63 -0.27
C LEU A 573 20.98 15.71 0.86
N ASN A 574 19.97 14.83 0.86
CA ASN A 574 18.97 14.76 1.93
C ASN A 574 19.59 14.52 3.31
N ARG A 575 20.61 13.65 3.40
CA ARG A 575 21.33 13.39 4.65
C ARG A 575 22.07 14.64 5.17
N VAL A 576 22.75 15.37 4.28
CA VAL A 576 23.47 16.60 4.64
C VAL A 576 22.49 17.69 5.09
N LEU A 577 21.41 17.90 4.32
CA LEU A 577 20.37 18.87 4.65
C LEU A 577 19.62 18.51 5.94
N GLY A 578 19.46 17.22 6.25
CA GLY A 578 18.80 16.76 7.47
C GLY A 578 19.65 16.86 8.73
N THR A 579 20.99 16.92 8.61
CA THR A 579 21.92 16.91 9.76
C THR A 579 22.58 18.26 10.04
N ASN A 580 22.81 19.08 9.01
CA ASN A 580 23.51 20.36 9.14
C ASN A 580 22.58 21.54 8.79
N HIS A 581 22.32 22.40 9.78
CA HIS A 581 21.48 23.58 9.61
C HIS A 581 22.08 24.65 8.68
N ASP A 582 23.40 24.84 8.70
CA ASP A 582 24.08 25.79 7.82
C ASP A 582 24.03 25.31 6.36
N ALA A 583 24.26 24.01 6.13
CA ALA A 583 24.12 23.42 4.80
C ALA A 583 22.69 23.60 4.25
N LYS A 584 21.67 23.40 5.10
CA LYS A 584 20.27 23.61 4.71
C LYS A 584 20.03 25.06 4.29
N ARG A 585 20.44 26.04 5.11
CA ARG A 585 20.29 27.47 4.79
C ARG A 585 20.99 27.82 3.48
N ASP A 586 22.25 27.39 3.32
CA ASP A 586 23.06 27.77 2.17
C ASP A 586 22.54 27.12 0.88
N PHE A 587 22.02 25.89 0.94
CA PHE A 587 21.35 25.23 -0.20
C PHE A 587 20.13 26.00 -0.69
N TYR A 588 19.23 26.42 0.22
CA TYR A 588 18.04 27.18 -0.17
C TYR A 588 18.32 28.63 -0.56
N ASN A 589 19.50 29.16 -0.20
CA ASN A 589 19.99 30.46 -0.66
C ASN A 589 20.57 30.42 -2.08
N ILE A 590 20.84 29.23 -2.65
CA ILE A 590 21.24 29.12 -4.06
C ILE A 590 20.13 29.75 -4.92
N THR A 591 20.54 30.62 -5.85
CA THR A 591 19.68 31.34 -6.78
C THR A 591 18.84 30.35 -7.60
N ASP A 592 17.53 30.62 -7.69
CA ASP A 592 16.60 29.73 -8.37
C ASP A 592 16.87 29.65 -9.88
N PRO A 593 17.18 28.45 -10.43
CA PRO A 593 17.48 28.30 -11.86
C PRO A 593 16.23 28.33 -12.76
N SER A 594 15.01 28.29 -12.21
CA SER A 594 13.75 28.08 -12.94
C SER A 594 13.51 29.01 -14.14
N SER A 595 14.06 30.23 -14.13
CA SER A 595 13.83 31.26 -15.15
C SER A 595 15.11 31.73 -15.87
N GLY A 596 16.20 30.95 -15.79
CA GLY A 596 17.52 31.39 -16.23
C GLY A 596 18.32 30.37 -17.03
N ILE A 597 17.69 29.34 -17.61
CA ILE A 597 18.38 28.25 -18.31
C ILE A 597 17.79 28.04 -19.71
N THR A 598 18.50 28.49 -20.73
CA THR A 598 18.22 28.23 -22.16
C THR A 598 19.49 27.86 -22.92
N PRO A 599 20.13 26.72 -22.57
CA PRO A 599 21.47 26.41 -23.05
C PRO A 599 21.43 25.85 -24.48
N ALA A 600 22.48 26.13 -25.26
CA ALA A 600 22.72 25.51 -26.55
C ALA A 600 24.19 25.07 -26.64
N PRO A 601 24.49 23.90 -27.24
CA PRO A 601 25.87 23.46 -27.42
C PRO A 601 26.68 24.43 -28.27
N LYS A 602 27.95 24.59 -27.94
CA LYS A 602 28.91 25.45 -28.65
C LYS A 602 28.99 25.15 -30.14
N ALA A 603 29.00 23.85 -30.46
CA ALA A 603 28.92 23.33 -31.82
C ALA A 603 27.81 23.98 -32.66
N TRP A 604 26.70 24.35 -32.03
CA TRP A 604 25.56 24.98 -32.68
C TRP A 604 25.61 26.50 -32.59
N THR A 605 26.06 27.07 -31.47
CA THR A 605 26.20 28.53 -31.33
C THR A 605 27.30 29.12 -32.20
N ASP A 606 28.36 28.35 -32.50
CA ASP A 606 29.45 28.77 -33.40
C ASP A 606 28.97 28.89 -34.85
N VAL A 607 28.05 28.01 -35.27
CA VAL A 607 27.36 28.09 -36.58
C VAL A 607 26.28 29.16 -36.56
N ASN A 608 25.60 29.31 -35.41
CA ASN A 608 24.58 30.30 -35.14
C ASN A 608 23.37 30.26 -36.11
N PHE A 609 22.94 29.06 -36.50
CA PHE A 609 21.80 28.87 -37.39
C PHE A 609 20.47 29.31 -36.74
N LEU A 610 19.45 29.52 -37.57
CA LEU A 610 18.07 29.76 -37.16
C LEU A 610 17.31 28.43 -37.14
N PRO A 611 16.94 27.90 -35.97
CA PRO A 611 16.14 26.68 -35.90
C PRO A 611 14.78 26.91 -36.53
N VAL A 612 14.31 25.93 -37.30
CA VAL A 612 12.98 25.90 -37.94
C VAL A 612 12.14 24.70 -37.48
N GLY A 613 12.68 23.86 -36.59
CA GLY A 613 11.98 22.74 -35.95
C GLY A 613 12.93 21.85 -35.14
N GLY A 614 12.40 21.12 -34.16
CA GLY A 614 13.18 20.21 -33.30
C GLY A 614 12.64 18.77 -33.26
N SER A 615 11.57 18.48 -33.99
CA SER A 615 10.91 17.17 -34.01
C SER A 615 10.73 16.69 -35.45
N PRO A 616 11.08 15.43 -35.78
CA PRO A 616 10.85 14.85 -37.10
C PRO A 616 9.38 14.50 -37.33
N PHE A 617 8.51 14.68 -36.33
CA PHE A 617 7.05 14.51 -36.47
C PHE A 617 6.36 15.70 -37.13
N CYS A 618 7.03 16.85 -37.21
CA CYS A 618 6.43 18.11 -37.60
C CYS A 618 7.14 18.71 -38.81
N ALA A 619 6.38 19.43 -39.64
CA ALA A 619 6.94 20.23 -40.71
C ALA A 619 7.69 21.46 -40.15
N GLU A 620 8.61 22.00 -40.95
CA GLU A 620 9.30 23.25 -40.63
C GLU A 620 8.32 24.42 -40.48
N VAL A 621 8.65 25.33 -39.56
CA VAL A 621 8.00 26.63 -39.45
C VAL A 621 8.65 27.65 -40.40
N PRO A 622 7.97 28.77 -40.73
CA PRO A 622 8.55 29.81 -41.58
C PRO A 622 9.85 30.39 -40.99
N PHE A 623 10.87 30.56 -41.83
CA PHE A 623 12.17 31.14 -41.44
C PHE A 623 12.07 32.58 -40.91
N ALA A 624 11.14 33.37 -41.45
CA ALA A 624 10.99 34.78 -41.08
C ALA A 624 10.55 34.93 -39.61
N GLY A 625 11.31 35.73 -38.84
CA GLY A 625 11.02 36.02 -37.44
C GLY A 625 11.53 34.97 -36.44
N GLN A 626 12.33 34.00 -36.89
CA GLN A 626 12.98 33.06 -35.96
C GLN A 626 14.15 33.72 -35.22
N GLY A 627 14.38 33.26 -34.00
CA GLY A 627 15.54 33.60 -33.21
C GLY A 627 16.69 32.63 -33.47
N SER A 628 17.95 33.08 -33.37
CA SER A 628 19.11 32.19 -33.47
C SER A 628 19.12 31.12 -32.37
N ILE A 629 19.76 29.98 -32.66
CA ILE A 629 19.96 28.88 -31.71
C ILE A 629 20.69 29.29 -30.42
N ALA A 630 21.42 30.42 -30.42
CA ALA A 630 22.06 30.96 -29.22
C ALA A 630 21.05 31.45 -28.17
N MET A 631 19.78 31.66 -28.54
CA MET A 631 18.70 31.94 -27.58
C MET A 631 18.15 30.68 -26.89
N GLY A 632 18.55 29.49 -27.34
CA GLY A 632 18.14 28.21 -26.77
C GLY A 632 17.81 27.18 -27.85
N MET A 633 17.52 25.95 -27.44
CA MET A 633 17.09 24.88 -28.36
C MET A 633 15.56 24.87 -28.51
N VAL A 634 15.06 24.47 -29.68
CA VAL A 634 13.63 24.31 -29.92
C VAL A 634 13.14 22.93 -29.53
N SER A 635 11.82 22.79 -29.35
CA SER A 635 11.24 21.63 -28.71
C SER A 635 11.51 20.31 -29.44
N PHE A 636 11.89 19.30 -28.67
CA PHE A 636 12.23 17.95 -29.13
C PHE A 636 10.97 17.13 -29.51
N PRO A 637 11.11 15.90 -30.03
CA PRO A 637 9.96 15.04 -30.29
C PRO A 637 9.20 14.79 -28.99
N SER A 638 7.88 15.03 -28.99
CA SER A 638 7.07 14.97 -27.77
C SER A 638 6.04 13.86 -27.83
N TRP A 639 5.81 13.19 -26.70
CA TRP A 639 4.67 12.31 -26.51
C TRP A 639 3.35 13.08 -26.32
N GLU A 640 3.41 14.27 -25.71
CA GLU A 640 2.21 15.03 -25.36
C GLU A 640 1.85 16.11 -26.37
N ALA A 641 2.86 16.84 -26.86
CA ALA A 641 2.67 18.03 -27.68
C ALA A 641 2.32 17.69 -29.13
N GLN A 642 1.39 18.45 -29.69
CA GLN A 642 1.06 18.44 -31.12
C GLN A 642 1.96 19.40 -31.89
N CYS A 643 2.11 19.16 -33.19
CA CYS A 643 2.79 20.10 -34.08
C CYS A 643 2.12 21.47 -34.06
N LYS A 644 2.95 22.52 -34.01
CA LYS A 644 2.52 23.92 -33.99
C LYS A 644 3.08 24.64 -35.21
N SER A 645 2.39 25.70 -35.65
CA SER A 645 2.86 26.58 -36.73
C SER A 645 3.87 27.64 -36.28
N ILE A 646 4.19 27.66 -34.98
CA ILE A 646 5.18 28.53 -34.35
C ILE A 646 6.18 27.70 -33.58
N ILE A 647 7.40 28.21 -33.46
CA ILE A 647 8.44 27.57 -32.64
C ILE A 647 8.06 27.65 -31.17
N THR A 648 8.30 26.54 -30.48
CA THR A 648 8.35 26.49 -29.03
C THR A 648 9.75 26.10 -28.61
N TRP A 649 10.32 26.84 -27.66
CA TRP A 649 11.58 26.49 -27.03
C TRP A 649 11.43 25.21 -26.20
N THR A 650 12.51 24.44 -26.09
CA THR A 650 12.53 23.26 -25.19
C THR A 650 12.37 23.73 -23.74
N LEU A 651 11.66 22.94 -22.94
CA LEU A 651 11.43 23.24 -21.53
C LEU A 651 12.35 22.37 -20.71
N ILE A 652 13.04 22.95 -19.73
CA ILE A 652 13.71 22.23 -18.64
C ILE A 652 13.03 22.70 -17.36
N ALA A 653 12.81 21.81 -16.39
CA ALA A 653 12.32 22.16 -15.06
C ALA A 653 13.46 22.05 -14.03
N PRO A 654 14.47 22.93 -14.07
CA PRO A 654 15.64 22.80 -13.21
C PRO A 654 15.26 23.03 -11.74
N THR A 655 15.83 22.22 -10.86
CA THR A 655 15.73 22.39 -9.40
C THR A 655 17.12 22.59 -8.81
N ARG A 656 17.21 23.09 -7.57
CA ARG A 656 18.49 23.18 -6.84
C ARG A 656 19.17 21.81 -6.70
N ARG A 657 18.38 20.74 -6.57
CA ARG A 657 18.87 19.35 -6.58
C ARG A 657 19.52 19.02 -7.93
N TYR A 658 18.93 19.46 -9.05
CA TYR A 658 19.52 19.25 -10.38
C TYR A 658 20.84 20.01 -10.53
N LEU A 659 20.95 21.23 -10.00
CA LEU A 659 22.20 21.99 -10.02
C LEU A 659 23.32 21.21 -9.31
N VAL A 660 23.09 20.79 -8.06
CA VAL A 660 24.07 20.03 -7.26
C VAL A 660 24.46 18.73 -7.97
N THR A 661 23.48 17.97 -8.47
CA THR A 661 23.72 16.71 -9.17
C THR A 661 24.48 16.91 -10.48
N SER A 662 24.15 17.93 -11.26
CA SER A 662 24.86 18.26 -12.50
C SER A 662 26.28 18.73 -12.24
N VAL A 663 26.55 19.54 -11.20
CA VAL A 663 27.92 19.95 -10.82
C VAL A 663 28.77 18.72 -10.49
N LEU A 664 28.22 17.79 -9.71
CA LEU A 664 28.90 16.54 -9.36
C LEU A 664 29.14 15.68 -10.60
N LEU A 665 28.09 15.29 -11.33
CA LEU A 665 28.20 14.33 -12.44
C LEU A 665 28.97 14.86 -13.66
N SER A 666 28.99 16.18 -13.88
CA SER A 666 29.81 16.79 -14.96
C SER A 666 31.28 16.98 -14.58
N ASN A 667 31.66 16.71 -13.32
CA ASN A 667 32.98 17.03 -12.77
C ASN A 667 33.40 18.47 -13.13
N LEU A 668 32.56 19.43 -12.74
CA LEU A 668 32.66 20.81 -13.19
C LEU A 668 34.01 21.44 -12.81
N THR A 669 34.75 21.94 -13.80
CA THR A 669 36.07 22.56 -13.61
C THR A 669 36.10 24.07 -13.92
N ASP A 670 35.37 24.55 -14.93
CA ASP A 670 35.37 25.95 -15.37
C ASP A 670 33.95 26.50 -15.55
N VAL A 671 33.52 27.33 -14.58
CA VAL A 671 32.19 27.94 -14.56
C VAL A 671 31.95 28.88 -15.74
N ALA A 672 32.98 29.64 -16.16
CA ALA A 672 32.82 30.66 -17.19
C ALA A 672 32.56 30.03 -18.56
N ARG A 673 33.26 28.93 -18.89
CA ARG A 673 33.06 28.19 -20.14
C ARG A 673 31.69 27.52 -20.22
N ILE A 674 31.22 26.96 -19.11
CA ILE A 674 29.90 26.35 -19.04
C ILE A 674 28.84 27.42 -19.21
N CYS A 675 28.90 28.51 -18.45
CA CYS A 675 27.88 29.55 -18.53
C CYS A 675 27.89 30.32 -19.86
N ALA A 676 28.96 30.27 -20.64
CA ALA A 676 28.97 30.76 -22.02
C ALA A 676 28.00 29.99 -22.94
N GLN A 677 27.63 28.75 -22.59
CA GLN A 677 26.64 27.96 -23.34
C GLN A 677 25.19 28.40 -23.09
N ASN A 678 24.96 29.28 -22.11
CA ASN A 678 23.65 29.83 -21.74
C ASN A 678 23.62 31.32 -22.04
N VAL A 679 23.84 31.69 -23.31
CA VAL A 679 24.15 33.04 -23.77
C VAL A 679 23.16 34.09 -23.26
N GLN A 680 21.86 33.78 -23.30
CA GLN A 680 20.81 34.72 -22.88
C GLN A 680 20.86 35.07 -21.38
N TYR A 681 21.34 34.14 -20.55
CA TYR A 681 21.32 34.23 -19.10
C TYR A 681 22.69 33.97 -18.46
N GLN A 682 23.78 34.29 -19.17
CA GLN A 682 25.15 33.97 -18.76
C GLN A 682 25.51 34.50 -17.36
N ALA A 683 25.09 35.73 -17.03
CA ALA A 683 25.32 36.33 -15.71
C ALA A 683 24.62 35.52 -14.60
N LYS A 684 23.31 35.28 -14.75
CA LYS A 684 22.54 34.46 -13.80
C LYS A 684 23.10 33.05 -13.66
N CYS A 685 23.55 32.46 -14.77
CA CYS A 685 24.23 31.17 -14.76
C CYS A 685 25.48 31.20 -13.89
N THR A 686 26.30 32.23 -14.07
CA THR A 686 27.54 32.37 -13.30
C THR A 686 27.23 32.47 -11.81
N ASP A 687 26.16 33.18 -11.43
CA ASP A 687 25.72 33.31 -10.04
C ASP A 687 25.32 31.95 -9.45
N PHE A 688 24.30 31.28 -10.01
CA PHE A 688 23.80 30.03 -9.41
C PHE A 688 24.81 28.87 -9.51
N VAL A 689 25.66 28.82 -10.55
CA VAL A 689 26.70 27.78 -10.67
C VAL A 689 27.80 28.02 -9.65
N ASN A 690 28.27 29.26 -9.46
CA ASN A 690 29.28 29.56 -8.42
C ASN A 690 28.75 29.24 -7.02
N GLU A 691 27.51 29.63 -6.71
CA GLU A 691 26.86 29.31 -5.43
C GLU A 691 26.76 27.79 -5.22
N THR A 692 26.39 27.05 -6.27
CA THR A 692 26.30 25.58 -6.21
C THR A 692 27.67 24.93 -6.03
N VAL A 693 28.71 25.38 -6.75
CA VAL A 693 30.09 24.88 -6.60
C VAL A 693 30.62 25.18 -5.20
N SER A 694 30.33 26.36 -4.65
CA SER A 694 30.67 26.71 -3.26
C SER A 694 29.98 25.78 -2.26
N PHE A 695 28.69 25.46 -2.48
CA PHE A 695 27.96 24.52 -1.65
C PHE A 695 28.56 23.11 -1.70
N VAL A 696 28.79 22.58 -2.91
CA VAL A 696 29.38 21.25 -3.14
C VAL A 696 30.76 21.15 -2.50
N SER A 697 31.61 22.17 -2.70
CA SER A 697 32.97 22.23 -2.15
C SER A 697 33.03 22.44 -0.63
N THR A 698 31.93 22.85 0.01
CA THR A 698 31.89 23.02 1.47
C THR A 698 31.31 21.79 2.17
N TYR A 699 30.25 21.21 1.60
CA TYR A 699 29.43 20.21 2.31
C TYR A 699 29.47 18.80 1.71
N LEU A 700 30.03 18.60 0.52
CA LEU A 700 30.02 17.33 -0.21
C LEU A 700 31.42 16.79 -0.61
N VAL A 701 32.51 17.45 -0.19
CA VAL A 701 33.91 17.15 -0.64
C VAL A 701 34.44 15.79 -0.18
N ASP A 702 34.06 15.31 1.00
CA ASP A 702 34.63 14.08 1.59
C ASP A 702 34.07 12.78 0.98
N LEU A 703 33.19 12.88 -0.03
CA LEU A 703 32.51 11.73 -0.63
C LEU A 703 33.18 11.38 -1.96
N VAL A 704 33.99 10.32 -1.97
CA VAL A 704 34.58 9.79 -3.21
C VAL A 704 33.48 9.17 -4.07
N LEU A 705 33.05 9.91 -5.10
CA LEU A 705 32.00 9.53 -6.06
C LEU A 705 32.52 9.25 -7.48
N LEU A 706 33.84 9.30 -7.68
CA LEU A 706 34.46 9.25 -9.01
C LEU A 706 34.06 7.98 -9.78
N ASP A 707 34.12 6.81 -9.14
CA ASP A 707 33.75 5.54 -9.77
C ASP A 707 32.27 5.52 -10.21
N LEU A 708 31.38 6.10 -9.39
CA LEU A 708 29.94 6.17 -9.67
C LEU A 708 29.65 7.12 -10.85
N MET A 709 30.33 8.26 -10.88
CA MET A 709 30.24 9.26 -11.94
C MET A 709 30.75 8.71 -13.27
N GLU A 710 31.89 8.03 -13.25
CA GLU A 710 32.49 7.41 -14.45
C GLU A 710 31.60 6.29 -14.99
N ALA A 711 31.08 5.42 -14.12
CA ALA A 711 30.16 4.36 -14.51
C ALA A 711 28.86 4.92 -15.13
N ALA A 712 28.28 5.97 -14.54
CA ALA A 712 27.09 6.62 -15.07
C ALA A 712 27.35 7.28 -16.44
N THR A 713 28.45 8.02 -16.56
CA THR A 713 28.86 8.69 -17.82
C THR A 713 29.09 7.67 -18.94
N THR A 714 29.82 6.60 -18.65
CA THR A 714 30.11 5.54 -19.61
C THR A 714 28.84 4.81 -20.06
N ALA A 715 27.93 4.54 -19.11
CA ALA A 715 26.65 3.90 -19.43
C ALA A 715 25.77 4.77 -20.34
N ILE A 716 25.72 6.09 -20.12
CA ILE A 716 25.00 7.02 -21.00
C ILE A 716 25.64 7.08 -22.38
N ARG A 717 26.97 7.21 -22.49
CA ARG A 717 27.68 7.21 -23.79
C ARG A 717 27.38 5.95 -24.61
N ASN A 718 27.30 4.79 -23.97
CA ASN A 718 26.96 3.52 -24.63
C ASN A 718 25.55 3.50 -25.26
N THR A 719 24.60 4.29 -24.74
CA THR A 719 23.24 4.40 -25.32
C THR A 719 23.19 5.26 -26.57
N ARG A 720 24.24 6.04 -26.86
CA ARG A 720 24.36 6.93 -28.05
C ARG A 720 23.17 7.88 -28.24
N VAL A 721 22.68 8.45 -27.14
CA VAL A 721 21.59 9.42 -27.15
C VAL A 721 22.03 10.72 -27.80
N GLU A 722 21.16 11.27 -28.63
CA GLU A 722 21.40 12.49 -29.37
C GLU A 722 20.29 13.53 -29.13
N MET A 723 20.69 14.79 -29.08
CA MET A 723 19.82 15.94 -29.23
C MET A 723 19.87 16.40 -30.68
N ILE A 724 18.72 16.75 -31.26
CA ILE A 724 18.62 17.16 -32.66
C ILE A 724 17.93 18.50 -32.82
N GLN A 725 18.32 19.23 -33.86
CA GLN A 725 17.67 20.46 -34.31
C GLN A 725 17.68 20.51 -35.84
N PHE A 726 16.65 21.10 -36.44
CA PHE A 726 16.60 21.42 -37.86
C PHE A 726 16.72 22.92 -38.01
N GLY A 727 17.62 23.38 -38.87
CA GLY A 727 17.94 24.81 -38.98
C GLY A 727 18.44 25.23 -40.35
N GLN A 728 18.42 26.54 -40.58
CA GLN A 728 18.89 27.21 -41.79
C GLN A 728 19.75 28.42 -41.39
N THR A 729 20.78 28.72 -42.18
CA THR A 729 21.64 29.90 -42.01
C THR A 729 21.09 31.13 -42.74
N SER A 730 20.42 30.92 -43.87
CA SER A 730 19.75 31.94 -44.68
C SER A 730 18.40 31.41 -45.20
N VAL A 731 17.53 32.31 -45.67
CA VAL A 731 16.22 31.98 -46.25
C VAL A 731 16.34 31.01 -47.43
N ASP A 732 17.39 31.20 -48.24
CA ASP A 732 17.63 30.42 -49.46
C ASP A 732 18.41 29.12 -49.20
N ASP A 733 18.98 28.96 -48.01
CA ASP A 733 19.73 27.76 -47.64
C ASP A 733 18.78 26.60 -47.35
N PRO A 734 19.12 25.37 -47.73
CA PRO A 734 18.29 24.22 -47.39
C PRO A 734 18.29 23.98 -45.87
N VAL A 735 17.20 23.41 -45.35
CA VAL A 735 17.17 22.94 -43.96
C VAL A 735 18.23 21.85 -43.75
N GLU A 736 19.04 21.99 -42.72
CA GLU A 736 20.04 21.00 -42.29
C GLU A 736 19.67 20.36 -40.95
N LEU A 737 20.17 19.15 -40.72
CA LEU A 737 19.99 18.40 -39.47
C LEU A 737 21.25 18.54 -38.61
N TYR A 738 21.14 19.26 -37.51
CA TYR A 738 22.17 19.41 -36.50
C TYR A 738 21.98 18.35 -35.42
N ARG A 739 23.07 17.64 -35.08
CA ARG A 739 23.08 16.53 -34.12
C ARG A 739 24.12 16.81 -33.05
N TYR A 740 23.80 16.48 -31.81
CA TYR A 740 24.70 16.57 -30.68
C TYR A 740 24.60 15.29 -29.86
N ARG A 741 25.70 14.53 -29.75
CA ARG A 741 25.75 13.33 -28.92
C ARG A 741 25.94 13.72 -27.47
N VAL A 742 25.02 13.25 -26.63
CA VAL A 742 24.97 13.64 -25.23
C VAL A 742 26.23 13.13 -24.50
N LEU A 743 26.93 14.03 -23.82
CA LEU A 743 28.24 13.79 -23.14
C LEU A 743 29.41 13.40 -24.08
N GLU A 744 29.28 13.62 -25.39
CA GLU A 744 30.36 13.46 -26.36
C GLU A 744 30.48 14.74 -27.20
N ASP A 745 31.32 15.68 -26.75
CA ASP A 745 31.59 16.88 -27.56
C ASP A 745 32.60 16.54 -28.68
N PRO A 746 32.21 16.66 -29.97
CA PRO A 746 33.11 16.42 -31.09
C PRO A 746 34.31 17.39 -31.16
N PHE A 747 34.24 18.54 -30.47
CA PHE A 747 35.32 19.53 -30.42
C PHE A 747 36.23 19.38 -29.19
N GLY A 748 36.04 18.33 -28.39
CA GLY A 748 36.93 17.94 -27.31
C GLY A 748 36.79 18.74 -26.01
N GLY A 749 35.75 19.56 -25.86
CA GLY A 749 35.44 20.28 -24.62
C GLY A 749 34.25 19.68 -23.88
N ASP A 750 34.33 19.44 -22.57
CA ASP A 750 33.16 19.04 -21.76
C ASP A 750 32.26 20.25 -21.40
N GLU A 751 32.25 21.31 -22.22
CA GLU A 751 31.65 22.62 -21.91
C GLU A 751 30.12 22.55 -21.76
N PHE A 752 29.46 21.61 -22.47
CA PHE A 752 28.01 21.40 -22.40
C PHE A 752 27.61 20.22 -21.49
N ALA A 753 28.56 19.56 -20.81
CA ALA A 753 28.28 18.39 -19.99
C ALA A 753 27.36 18.71 -18.80
N PHE A 754 27.53 19.88 -18.17
CA PHE A 754 26.67 20.34 -17.06
C PHE A 754 25.19 20.43 -17.46
N PHE A 755 24.89 21.07 -18.60
CA PHE A 755 23.53 21.17 -19.11
C PHE A 755 23.01 19.84 -19.62
N SER A 756 23.86 19.03 -20.28
CA SER A 756 23.53 17.66 -20.68
C SER A 756 23.02 16.84 -19.50
N TRP A 757 23.69 16.92 -18.33
CA TRP A 757 23.24 16.23 -17.13
C TRP A 757 21.88 16.71 -16.61
N MET A 758 21.46 17.96 -16.82
CA MET A 758 20.10 18.39 -16.46
C MET A 758 19.03 17.63 -17.26
N TYR A 759 19.24 17.51 -18.57
CA TYR A 759 18.36 16.72 -19.45
C TYR A 759 18.38 15.23 -19.08
N LEU A 760 19.55 14.70 -18.71
CA LEU A 760 19.69 13.30 -18.30
C LEU A 760 19.07 13.02 -16.93
N ILE A 761 19.12 13.95 -15.98
CA ILE A 761 18.43 13.82 -14.68
C ILE A 761 16.92 13.72 -14.92
N GLU A 762 16.35 14.54 -15.81
CA GLU A 762 14.94 14.41 -16.21
C GLU A 762 14.63 13.05 -16.84
N TRP A 763 15.55 12.45 -17.60
CA TRP A 763 15.42 11.07 -18.09
C TRP A 763 15.47 10.03 -16.96
N THR A 764 16.37 10.20 -15.97
CA THR A 764 16.41 9.30 -14.80
C THR A 764 15.12 9.34 -13.97
N LEU A 765 14.46 10.50 -13.96
CA LEU A 765 13.19 10.76 -13.27
C LEU A 765 11.95 10.50 -14.15
N GLY A 766 12.10 9.92 -15.35
CA GLY A 766 10.99 9.60 -16.24
C GLY A 766 10.22 10.81 -16.80
N LEU A 767 10.76 12.02 -16.62
CA LEU A 767 10.18 13.26 -17.17
C LEU A 767 10.58 13.48 -18.64
N ARG A 768 11.59 12.74 -19.10
CA ARG A 768 11.95 12.55 -20.52
C ARG A 768 12.11 11.08 -20.82
N GLU A 769 11.98 10.76 -22.10
CA GLU A 769 12.17 9.43 -22.64
C GLU A 769 13.23 9.49 -23.74
N VAL A 770 13.76 8.33 -24.12
CA VAL A 770 14.65 8.22 -25.28
C VAL A 770 14.02 7.22 -26.23
N VAL A 771 13.94 7.60 -27.51
CA VAL A 771 13.35 6.76 -28.56
C VAL A 771 14.38 6.51 -29.65
N SER A 772 14.60 5.23 -29.95
CA SER A 772 15.38 4.78 -31.10
C SER A 772 14.50 4.74 -32.33
N PHE A 773 14.82 5.55 -33.34
CA PHE A 773 14.22 5.52 -34.67
C PHE A 773 15.11 4.67 -35.57
N GLN A 774 14.58 3.57 -36.08
CA GLN A 774 15.30 2.59 -36.90
C GLN A 774 14.63 2.46 -38.26
N GLY A 775 15.27 2.95 -39.32
CA GLY A 775 14.74 2.87 -40.68
C GLY A 775 15.59 2.01 -41.60
N ASP A 776 15.30 2.07 -42.90
CA ASP A 776 16.01 1.32 -43.95
C ASP A 776 17.47 1.78 -44.14
N VAL A 777 17.79 3.03 -43.80
CA VAL A 777 19.10 3.65 -44.06
C VAL A 777 19.92 3.80 -42.79
N GLY A 778 19.30 4.25 -41.70
CA GLY A 778 20.03 4.61 -40.48
C GLY A 778 19.20 4.48 -39.22
N THR A 779 19.91 4.60 -38.10
CA THR A 779 19.35 4.53 -36.74
C THR A 779 19.78 5.75 -35.94
N MET A 780 18.87 6.29 -35.14
CA MET A 780 19.15 7.42 -34.24
C MET A 780 18.38 7.27 -32.92
N ALA A 781 19.05 7.47 -31.79
CA ALA A 781 18.43 7.53 -30.48
C ALA A 781 18.23 8.99 -30.08
N ILE A 782 16.98 9.45 -29.99
CA ILE A 782 16.66 10.86 -29.79
C ILE A 782 16.02 11.03 -28.40
N LEU A 783 16.48 12.04 -27.66
CA LEU A 783 15.85 12.47 -26.41
C LEU A 783 14.53 13.20 -26.69
N THR A 784 13.47 12.87 -25.94
CA THR A 784 12.16 13.49 -26.11
C THR A 784 12.01 14.79 -25.32
N GLU A 785 10.96 15.54 -25.66
CA GLU A 785 10.61 16.76 -24.92
C GLU A 785 10.14 16.46 -23.50
N TYR A 786 10.39 17.41 -22.59
CA TYR A 786 9.95 17.37 -21.21
C TYR A 786 8.44 17.14 -21.14
N THR A 787 8.07 16.13 -20.36
CA THR A 787 6.68 15.83 -20.04
C THR A 787 6.44 16.23 -18.59
N ALA A 788 5.52 17.17 -18.39
CA ALA A 788 5.17 17.63 -17.05
C ALA A 788 4.64 16.46 -16.20
N PRO A 789 5.00 16.38 -14.91
CA PRO A 789 4.49 15.33 -14.04
C PRO A 789 2.96 15.40 -13.93
N LEU A 790 2.34 14.23 -13.86
CA LEU A 790 0.91 14.12 -13.56
C LEU A 790 0.68 14.53 -12.11
N GLN A 791 -0.15 15.56 -11.93
CA GLN A 791 -0.59 16.03 -10.62
C GLN A 791 -1.96 15.41 -10.31
N GLN A 792 -2.04 14.57 -9.28
CA GLN A 792 -3.30 13.98 -8.85
C GLN A 792 -3.72 14.49 -7.49
N GLN A 793 -4.95 14.98 -7.40
CA GLN A 793 -5.50 15.40 -6.12
C GLN A 793 -5.70 14.18 -5.22
N VAL A 794 -5.30 14.32 -3.96
CA VAL A 794 -5.52 13.28 -2.97
C VAL A 794 -7.02 13.12 -2.67
N ASP A 795 -7.48 11.88 -2.67
CA ASP A 795 -8.86 11.53 -2.30
C ASP A 795 -8.99 11.28 -0.79
N GLY A 796 -9.69 12.19 -0.09
CA GLY A 796 -9.96 12.06 1.34
C GLY A 796 -10.79 10.83 1.72
N ALA A 797 -11.60 10.30 0.79
CA ALA A 797 -12.45 9.14 1.02
C ALA A 797 -11.67 7.83 1.17
N GLN A 798 -10.38 7.80 0.78
CA GLN A 798 -9.51 6.63 0.98
C GLN A 798 -9.11 6.41 2.44
N THR A 799 -9.35 7.38 3.34
CA THR A 799 -9.05 7.21 4.77
C THR A 799 -10.03 6.21 5.39
N PRO A 800 -9.58 5.04 5.87
CA PRO A 800 -10.48 4.08 6.50
C PRO A 800 -10.82 4.56 7.91
N VAL A 801 -12.12 4.67 8.22
CA VAL A 801 -12.61 5.16 9.53
C VAL A 801 -13.70 4.29 10.16
N ASN A 802 -14.18 3.25 9.46
CA ASN A 802 -15.36 2.50 9.88
C ASN A 802 -15.10 1.75 11.20
N PHE A 803 -13.95 1.09 11.31
CA PHE A 803 -13.61 0.29 12.49
C PHE A 803 -13.30 1.18 13.71
N SER A 804 -12.57 2.26 13.50
CA SER A 804 -12.19 3.23 14.52
C SER A 804 -13.41 3.99 15.07
N ILE A 805 -14.36 4.39 14.23
CA ILE A 805 -15.64 4.97 14.67
C ILE A 805 -16.41 3.99 15.55
N TYR A 806 -16.51 2.71 15.15
CA TYR A 806 -17.18 1.69 15.95
C TYR A 806 -16.52 1.51 17.32
N MET A 807 -15.19 1.32 17.33
CA MET A 807 -14.39 1.18 18.55
C MET A 807 -14.56 2.37 19.47
N ARG A 808 -14.44 3.59 18.94
CA ARG A 808 -14.57 4.82 19.71
C ARG A 808 -15.99 5.02 20.24
N SER A 809 -17.01 4.69 19.46
CA SER A 809 -18.42 4.75 19.90
C SER A 809 -18.67 3.81 21.08
N ALA A 810 -18.07 2.62 21.06
CA ALA A 810 -18.16 1.70 22.19
C ALA A 810 -17.42 2.23 23.42
N VAL A 811 -16.20 2.78 23.28
CA VAL A 811 -15.49 3.40 24.42
C VAL A 811 -16.32 4.55 25.02
N TRP A 812 -16.98 5.36 24.18
CA TRP A 812 -17.93 6.40 24.61
C TRP A 812 -19.10 5.82 25.42
N TYR A 813 -19.80 4.83 24.87
CA TYR A 813 -20.92 4.16 25.55
C TYR A 813 -20.50 3.61 26.92
N ILE A 814 -19.38 2.89 26.98
CA ILE A 814 -18.87 2.29 28.22
C ILE A 814 -18.55 3.37 29.25
N THR A 815 -17.90 4.46 28.83
CA THR A 815 -17.57 5.57 29.74
C THR A 815 -18.83 6.21 30.30
N LEU A 816 -19.84 6.47 29.46
CA LEU A 816 -21.11 7.05 29.89
C LEU A 816 -21.87 6.13 30.85
N ALA A 817 -21.91 4.82 30.56
CA ALA A 817 -22.51 3.83 31.44
C ALA A 817 -21.82 3.78 32.80
N MET A 818 -20.47 3.80 32.82
CA MET A 818 -19.70 3.81 34.07
C MET A 818 -19.89 5.09 34.87
N ILE A 819 -20.02 6.25 34.20
CA ILE A 819 -20.37 7.52 34.86
C ILE A 819 -21.75 7.43 35.51
N ALA A 820 -22.74 6.86 34.81
CA ALA A 820 -24.10 6.69 35.36
C ALA A 820 -24.11 5.76 36.59
N VAL A 821 -23.47 4.58 36.49
CA VAL A 821 -23.35 3.62 37.60
C VAL A 821 -22.63 4.26 38.78
N THR A 822 -21.52 4.96 38.52
CA THR A 822 -20.76 5.65 39.58
C THR A 822 -21.56 6.75 40.24
N SER A 823 -22.32 7.52 39.47
CA SER A 823 -23.17 8.59 40.01
C SER A 823 -24.25 8.02 40.95
N LEU A 824 -24.88 6.91 40.56
CA LEU A 824 -25.84 6.20 41.41
C LEU A 824 -25.17 5.65 42.69
N LEU A 825 -23.98 5.08 42.58
CA LEU A 825 -23.22 4.59 43.74
C LEU A 825 -22.85 5.72 44.69
N LEU A 826 -22.36 6.86 44.18
CA LEU A 826 -22.02 8.02 44.99
C LEU A 826 -23.27 8.60 45.68
N LEU A 827 -24.39 8.73 44.97
CA LEU A 827 -25.67 9.15 45.58
C LEU A 827 -26.10 8.20 46.71
N TYR A 828 -25.93 6.90 46.52
CA TYR A 828 -26.20 5.90 47.55
C TYR A 828 -25.26 6.05 48.77
N VAL A 829 -23.96 6.32 48.55
CA VAL A 829 -23.00 6.61 49.63
C VAL A 829 -23.41 7.85 50.43
N PHE A 830 -23.85 8.90 49.75
CA PHE A 830 -24.33 10.13 50.40
C PHE A 830 -25.63 9.89 51.18
N ALA A 831 -26.61 9.21 50.58
CA ALA A 831 -27.89 8.90 51.22
C ALA A 831 -27.75 7.98 52.45
N SER A 832 -26.75 7.10 52.45
CA SER A 832 -26.42 6.20 53.57
C SER A 832 -25.46 6.81 54.60
N HIS A 833 -25.13 8.11 54.49
CA HIS A 833 -24.17 8.81 55.37
C HIS A 833 -22.80 8.10 55.48
N GLY A 834 -22.37 7.38 54.44
CA GLY A 834 -21.11 6.62 54.43
C GLY A 834 -21.14 5.31 55.23
N GLN A 835 -22.30 4.84 55.67
CA GLN A 835 -22.45 3.54 56.37
C GLN A 835 -22.56 2.38 55.36
N ILE A 836 -21.49 2.19 54.58
CA ILE A 836 -21.42 1.18 53.53
C ILE A 836 -20.18 0.31 53.65
N GLU A 837 -20.26 -0.89 53.06
CA GLU A 837 -19.12 -1.77 52.89
C GLU A 837 -18.19 -1.22 51.80
N VAL A 838 -17.04 -0.67 52.23
CA VAL A 838 -16.11 0.09 51.40
C VAL A 838 -15.46 -0.75 50.30
N SER A 839 -15.26 -2.05 50.55
CA SER A 839 -14.67 -2.96 49.57
C SER A 839 -15.48 -3.03 48.27
N ASN A 840 -16.81 -2.88 48.33
CA ASN A 840 -17.69 -2.89 47.16
C ASN A 840 -17.42 -1.73 46.18
N LEU A 841 -16.91 -0.59 46.66
CA LEU A 841 -16.58 0.56 45.80
C LEU A 841 -15.31 0.33 44.97
N LEU A 842 -14.40 -0.53 45.45
CA LEU A 842 -13.17 -0.88 44.74
C LEU A 842 -13.43 -1.88 43.60
N GLU A 843 -14.54 -2.61 43.68
CA GLU A 843 -14.98 -3.63 42.72
C GLU A 843 -15.81 -3.07 41.54
N LEU A 844 -15.82 -1.74 41.37
CA LEU A 844 -16.56 -1.07 40.30
C LEU A 844 -16.19 -1.61 38.91
N GLN A 845 -14.90 -1.89 38.69
CA GLN A 845 -14.39 -2.42 37.42
C GLN A 845 -14.81 -3.89 37.20
N ARG A 846 -14.67 -4.73 38.24
CA ARG A 846 -14.85 -6.19 38.13
C ARG A 846 -16.31 -6.61 38.18
N VAL A 847 -17.13 -5.94 38.98
CA VAL A 847 -18.54 -6.29 39.17
C VAL A 847 -19.43 -5.28 38.47
N GLY A 848 -19.23 -3.99 38.76
CA GLY A 848 -20.07 -2.92 38.22
C GLY A 848 -20.07 -2.89 36.69
N ALA A 849 -18.90 -2.88 36.06
CA ALA A 849 -18.83 -2.81 34.61
C ALA A 849 -19.32 -4.10 33.93
N ILE A 850 -18.95 -5.28 34.42
CA ILE A 850 -19.32 -6.56 33.79
C ILE A 850 -20.85 -6.73 33.76
N VAL A 851 -21.54 -6.36 34.84
CA VAL A 851 -22.99 -6.50 34.95
C VAL A 851 -23.74 -5.47 34.11
N TRP A 852 -23.29 -4.21 34.10
CA TRP A 852 -24.04 -3.11 33.49
C TRP A 852 -23.66 -2.84 32.03
N VAL A 853 -22.45 -3.19 31.62
CA VAL A 853 -21.92 -2.97 30.26
C VAL A 853 -21.86 -4.29 29.49
N GLY A 854 -21.41 -5.36 30.14
CA GLY A 854 -21.24 -6.67 29.53
C GLY A 854 -19.84 -6.94 29.00
N ARG A 855 -19.46 -8.24 29.03
CA ARG A 855 -18.12 -8.73 28.65
C ARG A 855 -17.67 -8.33 27.23
N PRO A 856 -18.52 -8.42 26.17
CA PRO A 856 -18.05 -8.15 24.81
C PRO A 856 -17.60 -6.70 24.59
N LEU A 857 -18.31 -5.73 25.17
CA LEU A 857 -17.96 -4.31 25.06
C LEU A 857 -16.71 -3.98 25.90
N LEU A 858 -16.55 -4.60 27.07
CA LEU A 858 -15.33 -4.46 27.86
C LEU A 858 -14.10 -5.09 27.18
N PHE A 859 -14.28 -6.21 26.48
CA PHE A 859 -13.25 -6.81 25.65
C PHE A 859 -12.83 -5.84 24.54
N LEU A 860 -13.81 -5.25 23.86
CA LEU A 860 -13.58 -4.25 22.83
C LEU A 860 -12.80 -3.04 23.36
N ARG A 861 -13.12 -2.56 24.57
CA ARG A 861 -12.38 -1.47 25.23
C ARG A 861 -10.94 -1.86 25.54
N GLY A 862 -10.71 -3.03 26.10
CA GLY A 862 -9.35 -3.54 26.32
C GLY A 862 -8.57 -3.70 25.01
N LEU A 863 -9.25 -4.11 23.94
CA LEU A 863 -8.66 -4.24 22.60
C LEU A 863 -8.20 -2.88 22.05
N THR A 864 -8.98 -1.80 22.25
CA THR A 864 -8.53 -0.45 21.86
C THR A 864 -7.23 -0.07 22.57
N ALA A 865 -7.07 -0.45 23.84
CA ALA A 865 -5.89 -0.11 24.64
C ALA A 865 -4.65 -0.91 24.20
N ILE A 866 -4.82 -2.20 23.88
CA ILE A 866 -3.77 -2.99 23.23
C ILE A 866 -3.36 -2.35 21.92
N GLY A 867 -4.32 -1.90 21.11
CA GLY A 867 -4.03 -1.24 19.84
C GLY A 867 -3.17 0.02 20.01
N LEU A 868 -3.49 0.85 21.01
CA LEU A 868 -2.70 2.05 21.34
C LEU A 868 -1.27 1.73 21.77
N LEU A 869 -1.09 0.70 22.60
CA LEU A 869 0.24 0.30 23.09
C LEU A 869 1.05 -0.48 22.04
N SER A 870 0.37 -1.02 21.02
CA SER A 870 0.98 -1.82 19.95
C SER A 870 1.25 -1.03 18.67
N THR A 871 1.10 0.30 18.70
CA THR A 871 1.28 1.16 17.52
C THR A 871 2.33 2.25 17.79
N ALA A 872 3.25 2.43 16.84
CA ALA A 872 4.25 3.50 16.89
C ALA A 872 3.60 4.85 16.55
N MET A 873 4.02 5.93 17.25
CA MET A 873 3.55 7.27 16.97
C MET A 873 4.50 7.95 15.98
N LEU A 874 4.08 8.14 14.73
CA LEU A 874 4.82 8.93 13.74
C LEU A 874 4.09 10.23 13.45
N GLU A 875 4.81 11.34 13.55
CA GLU A 875 4.29 12.66 13.20
C GLU A 875 5.09 13.24 12.04
N LEU A 876 4.39 13.84 11.08
CA LEU A 876 5.03 14.59 10.01
C LEU A 876 5.44 15.96 10.57
N ALA A 877 6.74 16.26 10.52
CA ALA A 877 7.30 17.51 11.01
C ALA A 877 7.91 18.30 9.86
N PHE A 878 7.62 19.60 9.80
CA PHE A 878 8.14 20.53 8.81
C PHE A 878 9.16 21.48 9.44
N ASP A 879 10.36 21.54 8.86
CA ASP A 879 11.47 22.38 9.34
C ASP A 879 11.74 23.54 8.37
N ALA A 880 10.68 24.33 8.10
CA ALA A 880 10.62 25.50 7.20
C ALA A 880 10.87 25.24 5.69
N TYR A 881 11.58 24.18 5.34
CA TYR A 881 11.93 23.84 3.96
C TYR A 881 11.53 22.42 3.57
N MET A 882 11.78 21.45 4.46
CA MET A 882 11.57 20.03 4.21
C MET A 882 10.67 19.43 5.28
N SER A 883 9.84 18.48 4.87
CA SER A 883 9.08 17.61 5.76
C SER A 883 9.78 16.28 5.96
N THR A 884 9.70 15.75 7.18
CA THR A 884 10.28 14.46 7.61
C THR A 884 9.36 13.81 8.64
N PHE A 885 9.32 12.48 8.71
CA PHE A 885 8.65 11.84 9.84
C PHE A 885 9.54 11.85 11.09
N ARG A 886 8.93 12.04 12.25
CA ARG A 886 9.60 11.93 13.55
C ARG A 886 8.82 10.98 14.44
N VAL A 887 9.55 10.13 15.16
CA VAL A 887 8.95 9.23 16.16
C VAL A 887 8.58 10.05 17.40
N GLY A 888 7.28 10.16 17.65
CA GLY A 888 6.73 10.75 18.86
C GLY A 888 6.83 9.78 20.04
N HIS A 889 7.27 10.26 21.19
CA HIS A 889 7.25 9.47 22.42
C HIS A 889 6.03 9.88 23.26
N PRO A 890 5.05 8.98 23.48
CA PRO A 890 3.92 9.31 24.33
C PRO A 890 4.43 9.58 25.76
N PRO A 891 3.93 10.63 26.44
CA PRO A 891 4.25 10.86 27.84
C PRO A 891 3.96 9.63 28.70
N TRP A 892 4.80 9.36 29.69
CA TRP A 892 4.73 8.15 30.53
C TRP A 892 3.33 7.91 31.13
N TYR A 893 2.61 8.96 31.49
CA TYR A 893 1.28 8.85 32.09
C TYR A 893 0.21 8.35 31.10
N LYS A 894 0.36 8.62 29.79
CA LYS A 894 -0.54 8.08 28.75
C LYS A 894 -0.32 6.57 28.58
N THR A 895 0.92 6.11 28.66
CA THR A 895 1.26 4.67 28.64
C THR A 895 0.68 3.95 29.84
N VAL A 896 0.81 4.52 31.04
CA VAL A 896 0.22 3.97 32.28
C VAL A 896 -1.31 3.93 32.21
N LEU A 897 -1.92 4.98 31.65
CA LEU A 897 -3.37 5.06 31.45
C LEU A 897 -3.86 3.98 30.48
N ALA A 898 -3.23 3.85 29.30
CA ALA A 898 -3.59 2.81 28.34
C ALA A 898 -3.35 1.40 28.92
N ALA A 899 -2.28 1.19 29.69
CA ALA A 899 -2.05 -0.08 30.38
C ALA A 899 -3.16 -0.40 31.40
N ASN A 900 -3.74 0.61 32.06
CA ASN A 900 -4.87 0.41 32.97
C ASN A 900 -6.10 -0.10 32.20
N GLU A 901 -6.33 0.39 30.99
CA GLU A 901 -7.46 -0.06 30.15
C GLU A 901 -7.28 -1.50 29.63
N VAL A 902 -6.04 -2.01 29.52
CA VAL A 902 -5.80 -3.44 29.23
C VAL A 902 -6.34 -4.34 30.36
N THR A 903 -6.43 -3.84 31.59
CA THR A 903 -6.92 -4.64 32.74
C THR A 903 -8.38 -5.05 32.63
N TRP A 904 -9.17 -4.44 31.74
CA TRP A 904 -10.52 -4.92 31.40
C TRP A 904 -10.51 -6.36 30.90
N MET A 905 -9.51 -6.74 30.10
CA MET A 905 -9.39 -8.13 29.62
C MET A 905 -9.04 -9.08 30.76
N VAL A 906 -8.21 -8.63 31.71
CA VAL A 906 -7.89 -9.42 32.91
C VAL A 906 -9.15 -9.64 33.75
N ALA A 907 -9.96 -8.61 33.95
CA ALA A 907 -11.23 -8.73 34.66
C ALA A 907 -12.19 -9.72 33.99
N ILE A 908 -12.25 -9.75 32.65
CA ILE A 908 -13.06 -10.72 31.90
C ILE A 908 -12.54 -12.14 32.10
N VAL A 909 -11.22 -12.36 32.04
CA VAL A 909 -10.61 -13.68 32.24
C VAL A 909 -10.86 -14.17 33.67
N ASP A 910 -10.63 -13.32 34.67
CA ASP A 910 -10.90 -13.65 36.07
C ASP A 910 -12.38 -14.01 36.29
N ASP A 911 -13.29 -13.29 35.64
CA ASP A 911 -14.73 -13.52 35.75
C ASP A 911 -15.22 -14.74 34.96
N LEU A 912 -14.60 -15.08 33.82
CA LEU A 912 -14.84 -16.34 33.11
C LEU A 912 -14.32 -17.55 33.89
N ALA A 913 -13.22 -17.38 34.62
CA ALA A 913 -12.63 -18.40 35.48
C ALA A 913 -13.34 -18.52 36.84
N LEU A 914 -14.16 -17.54 37.22
CA LEU A 914 -14.90 -17.49 38.50
C LEU A 914 -15.65 -18.79 38.85
N PRO A 915 -16.35 -19.49 37.93
CA PRO A 915 -17.04 -20.73 38.26
C PRO A 915 -16.08 -21.84 38.70
N LEU A 916 -14.84 -21.83 38.19
CA LEU A 916 -13.80 -22.81 38.48
C LEU A 916 -13.01 -22.44 39.73
N THR A 917 -12.65 -21.16 39.89
CA THR A 917 -11.80 -20.72 41.00
C THR A 917 -12.57 -20.40 42.27
N GLN A 918 -13.88 -20.09 42.18
CA GLN A 918 -14.81 -19.92 43.29
C GLN A 918 -14.21 -19.12 44.48
N GLY A 919 -14.03 -19.75 45.64
CA GLY A 919 -13.49 -19.14 46.85
C GLY A 919 -12.02 -18.71 46.76
N TYR A 920 -11.27 -19.14 45.72
CA TYR A 920 -9.89 -18.72 45.49
C TYR A 920 -9.78 -17.38 44.73
N THR A 921 -10.83 -16.98 43.99
CA THR A 921 -10.83 -15.75 43.17
C THR A 921 -10.46 -14.48 43.94
N PRO A 922 -11.01 -14.23 45.14
CA PRO A 922 -10.67 -13.03 45.92
C PRO A 922 -9.19 -12.93 46.31
N TYR A 923 -8.46 -14.05 46.37
CA TYR A 923 -7.04 -14.06 46.78
C TYR A 923 -6.09 -13.65 45.65
N TYR A 924 -6.41 -13.96 44.39
CA TYR A 924 -5.51 -13.72 43.27
C TYR A 924 -5.96 -12.60 42.34
N ALA A 925 -7.26 -12.31 42.23
CA ALA A 925 -7.82 -11.40 41.22
C ALA A 925 -7.14 -10.02 41.26
N THR A 926 -7.14 -9.35 42.41
CA THR A 926 -6.51 -8.02 42.56
C THR A 926 -5.01 -8.04 42.27
N THR A 927 -4.30 -9.03 42.79
CA THR A 927 -2.87 -9.21 42.55
C THR A 927 -2.58 -9.46 41.06
N ASN A 928 -3.44 -10.20 40.36
CA ASN A 928 -3.34 -10.49 38.93
C ASN A 928 -3.46 -9.19 38.10
N SER A 929 -4.48 -8.37 38.34
CA SER A 929 -4.62 -7.10 37.61
C SER A 929 -3.49 -6.12 37.87
N ILE A 930 -3.02 -5.99 39.13
CA ILE A 930 -1.87 -5.12 39.44
C ILE A 930 -0.61 -5.61 38.74
N LEU A 931 -0.38 -6.93 38.75
CA LEU A 931 0.77 -7.53 38.07
C LEU A 931 0.73 -7.29 36.56
N VAL A 932 -0.40 -7.59 35.90
CA VAL A 932 -0.55 -7.39 34.45
C VAL A 932 -0.43 -5.91 34.10
N TRP A 933 -1.05 -5.01 34.87
CA TRP A 933 -0.93 -3.57 34.66
C TRP A 933 0.53 -3.10 34.74
N THR A 934 1.25 -3.51 35.77
CA THR A 934 2.66 -3.11 35.99
C THR A 934 3.56 -3.65 34.88
N ILE A 935 3.38 -4.91 34.48
CA ILE A 935 4.15 -5.54 33.40
C ILE A 935 3.85 -4.84 32.07
N THR A 936 2.58 -4.65 31.72
CA THR A 936 2.17 -4.00 30.46
C THR A 936 2.69 -2.57 30.37
N ALA A 937 2.58 -1.79 31.45
CA ALA A 937 3.12 -0.43 31.50
C ALA A 937 4.65 -0.41 31.36
N SER A 938 5.35 -1.31 32.05
CA SER A 938 6.81 -1.40 32.01
C SER A 938 7.32 -1.83 30.63
N LEU A 939 6.73 -2.88 30.05
CA LEU A 939 7.09 -3.36 28.70
C LEU A 939 6.88 -2.26 27.66
N SER A 940 5.71 -1.60 27.67
CA SER A 940 5.40 -0.56 26.69
C SER A 940 6.29 0.68 26.83
N TYR A 941 6.81 0.96 28.04
CA TYR A 941 7.71 2.09 28.28
C TYR A 941 9.16 1.78 27.88
N TYR A 942 9.67 0.60 28.26
CA TYR A 942 11.08 0.23 28.01
C TYR A 942 11.32 -0.35 26.62
N TRP A 943 10.28 -0.93 25.99
CA TRP A 943 10.36 -1.58 24.67
C TRP A 943 9.21 -1.09 23.78
N PRO A 944 9.23 0.20 23.35
CA PRO A 944 8.18 0.75 22.50
C PRO A 944 8.17 0.09 21.12
N VAL A 945 6.99 0.02 20.51
CA VAL A 945 6.83 -0.51 19.15
C VAL A 945 7.48 0.43 18.13
N THR A 946 8.22 -0.14 17.19
CA THR A 946 8.86 0.58 16.07
C THR A 946 8.07 0.39 14.77
N HIS A 947 8.03 1.40 13.92
CA HIS A 947 7.52 1.27 12.55
C HIS A 947 8.51 0.56 11.64
N VAL A 948 7.97 -0.03 10.58
CA VAL A 948 8.72 -0.76 9.58
C VAL A 948 8.12 -0.45 8.22
N VAL A 949 8.96 -0.13 7.24
CA VAL A 949 8.58 -0.12 5.82
C VAL A 949 9.29 -1.25 5.11
N SER A 950 8.50 -2.08 4.42
CA SER A 950 9.01 -3.07 3.49
C SER A 950 8.78 -2.58 2.06
N LEU A 951 9.87 -2.35 1.34
CA LEU A 951 9.83 -2.03 -0.08
C LEU A 951 10.22 -3.31 -0.85
N ALA A 952 9.25 -3.90 -1.54
CA ALA A 952 9.48 -4.96 -2.50
C ALA A 952 9.16 -4.40 -3.89
N GLN A 953 10.10 -4.51 -4.82
CA GLN A 953 9.88 -4.15 -6.22
C GLN A 953 9.42 -5.36 -7.03
#